data_AF-A0A2E0EQG2-F1
#
_entry.id   AF-A0A2E0EQG2-F1
#
_cell.length_a   1.000
_cell.length_b   1.000
_cell.length_c   1.000
_cell.angle_alpha   90.00
_cell.angle_beta   90.00
_cell.angle_gamma   90.00
#
_symmetry.space_group_name_H-M   'P 1'
#
loop_
_entity.id
_entity.type
_entity.pdbx_description
1 polymer ?
#
loop_
_entity_poly.entity_id
_entity_poly.type
_entity_poly.pdbx_seq_one_letter_code
_entity_poly.pdbx_strand_id
1 'polypeptide(L)'
;MSQLRISIDRYFPSIIFFGLSLILFMPLVVSPETVFPYVVGKSMWFRGITYFISGFYLILLTSNRSYLPDKNFMILIFSIFVLIQALAALASSSPVNSFWSNWERMEGVADYFHWLLLIIVSSSVLRKEKSWIKLLKINVFAGFIVSLLGLLEFFDLVIPILFGLDIFPSVVNPEQSYTLGERVESTIGNPAYLASYLSIISFMSIGLIIREFQISYIDSIIKTYLNFGTTSKLFVWISTSGLVVSLWTIINSGSRGSIIGIFTGLIFAISILVYKRKDLRKYLYGSLTALGSVIVVFILLTNFIESQRYEIKDTVLKSYIPKEVISSEELSFSFDKVSQDVGTNINDEINYILSQLNFLRVFQEAERSSSSSLDMKSLSELIEKNNYYPSENEIYCSNEMMLYFWVTNRYSFRECTSGMKFVSIFGPGISYPFKSGFNINDREYAWDIAIKGFLSKPLFGVGPENFPILHYKYLDLSMSDDKPHLDRAHNRILHVLSTSGIFGGISLIALWSTILFLLMKKIFSSKFYIFWIMLASAFISYAISLMFIFPVSSTYLQIILIISLLSKSSTLKDTPNVVENNEERFTKDSISVVTSVITLAVVFLLVRSFIYIPFEAAKVTPPLGKPSSVIEIQENVNKFPKLANYGRQELFYILIRDYDQMLSNANSQGNFAESYNSLKILIEQEYNAAINIEPDNFNIHFAAASLYLSLSKFEASNIDKVSLIINEMERLSPNSVQTLEIKIRLALLKNDDIEAEKLVIKWRESMPYQVKGFWDENLAITKGELIPDVELNCKNDQYPADKPQFDDSNLLYTNELEGGVVVGIKKEAAEDARSVLPGTIVK
;
A
#
# COMPACT_ATOMS: atom_id res chain seq x y z
N MET A 1 -16.57 20.54 -46.30
CA MET A 1 -16.94 19.46 -45.37
C MET A 1 -18.31 18.91 -45.72
N SER A 2 -18.60 17.68 -45.31
CA SER A 2 -19.94 17.07 -45.31
C SER A 2 -20.70 17.32 -44.00
N GLN A 3 -22.01 17.01 -43.98
CA GLN A 3 -22.81 17.05 -42.75
C GLN A 3 -22.28 16.12 -41.64
N LEU A 4 -21.69 14.96 -42.01
CA LEU A 4 -21.03 14.05 -41.08
C LEU A 4 -19.85 14.75 -40.39
N ARG A 5 -18.90 15.29 -41.17
CA ARG A 5 -17.71 15.96 -40.63
C ARG A 5 -18.05 17.23 -39.84
N ILE A 6 -19.03 18.02 -40.29
CA ILE A 6 -19.57 19.18 -39.54
C ILE A 6 -20.15 18.74 -38.19
N SER A 7 -20.84 17.59 -38.12
CA SER A 7 -21.40 17.08 -36.87
C SER A 7 -20.31 16.58 -35.92
N ILE A 8 -19.29 15.89 -36.43
CA ILE A 8 -18.13 15.44 -35.65
C ILE A 8 -17.43 16.64 -35.01
N ASP A 9 -17.05 17.65 -35.79
CA ASP A 9 -16.35 18.85 -35.31
C ASP A 9 -17.17 19.65 -34.27
N ARG A 10 -18.49 19.72 -34.46
CA ARG A 10 -19.43 20.40 -33.54
C ARG A 10 -19.62 19.67 -32.20
N TYR A 11 -19.83 18.36 -32.22
CA TYR A 11 -20.29 17.62 -31.03
C TYR A 11 -19.18 16.90 -30.28
N PHE A 12 -18.17 16.35 -30.96
CA PHE A 12 -17.16 15.48 -30.32
C PHE A 12 -16.30 16.21 -29.28
N PRO A 13 -15.89 17.50 -29.46
CA PRO A 13 -15.22 18.26 -28.40
C PRO A 13 -16.05 18.38 -27.11
N SER A 14 -17.38 18.38 -27.21
CA SER A 14 -18.28 18.44 -26.05
C SER A 14 -18.44 17.08 -25.37
N ILE A 15 -18.48 16.00 -26.15
CA ILE A 15 -18.47 14.61 -25.64
C ILE A 15 -17.14 14.33 -24.90
N ILE A 16 -16.02 14.76 -25.47
CA ILE A 16 -14.70 14.65 -24.83
C ILE A 16 -14.65 15.49 -23.54
N PHE A 17 -15.20 16.71 -23.52
CA PHE A 17 -15.30 17.49 -22.27
C PHE A 17 -16.15 16.77 -21.21
N PHE A 18 -17.24 16.10 -21.60
CA PHE A 18 -18.07 15.32 -20.69
C PHE A 18 -17.31 14.11 -20.11
N GLY A 19 -16.64 13.31 -20.94
CA GLY A 19 -15.80 12.21 -20.45
C GLY A 19 -14.65 12.68 -19.55
N LEU A 20 -13.97 13.77 -19.92
CA LEU A 20 -12.97 14.42 -19.06
C LEU A 20 -13.56 14.90 -17.73
N SER A 21 -14.86 15.23 -17.68
CA SER A 21 -15.56 15.59 -16.44
C SER A 21 -15.93 14.36 -15.60
N LEU A 22 -16.27 13.23 -16.21
CA LEU A 22 -16.54 11.96 -15.51
C LEU A 22 -15.29 11.39 -14.82
N ILE A 23 -14.11 11.54 -15.42
CA ILE A 23 -12.83 11.13 -14.80
C ILE A 23 -12.58 11.87 -13.47
N LEU A 24 -13.09 13.10 -13.31
CA LEU A 24 -12.93 13.87 -12.06
C LEU A 24 -13.68 13.26 -10.87
N PHE A 25 -14.69 12.42 -11.11
CA PHE A 25 -15.43 11.71 -10.06
C PHE A 25 -14.82 10.33 -9.74
N MET A 26 -13.74 9.92 -10.42
CA MET A 26 -12.97 8.71 -10.08
C MET A 26 -12.62 8.58 -8.58
N PRO A 27 -12.26 9.65 -7.83
CA PRO A 27 -11.98 9.54 -6.40
C PRO A 27 -13.14 8.99 -5.56
N LEU A 28 -14.40 9.12 -6.02
CA LEU A 28 -15.60 8.59 -5.36
C LEU A 28 -15.89 7.11 -5.69
N VAL A 29 -15.24 6.54 -6.72
CA VAL A 29 -15.54 5.19 -7.19
C VAL A 29 -14.96 4.16 -6.22
N VAL A 30 -15.81 3.33 -5.64
CA VAL A 30 -15.45 2.17 -4.83
C VAL A 30 -16.17 0.97 -5.44
N SER A 31 -15.53 -0.20 -5.43
CA SER A 31 -16.12 -1.47 -5.91
C SER A 31 -16.04 -2.53 -4.81
N PRO A 32 -16.97 -2.52 -3.82
CA PRO A 32 -16.97 -3.44 -2.68
C PRO A 32 -16.97 -4.92 -3.07
N GLU A 33 -17.43 -5.24 -4.28
CA GLU A 33 -17.48 -6.58 -4.85
C GLU A 33 -16.15 -7.08 -5.42
N THR A 34 -15.08 -6.27 -5.39
CA THR A 34 -13.75 -6.60 -5.94
C THR A 34 -12.65 -6.58 -4.88
N VAL A 35 -11.63 -7.41 -5.09
CA VAL A 35 -10.41 -7.39 -4.28
C VAL A 35 -9.76 -6.00 -4.38
N PHE A 36 -9.33 -5.43 -3.26
CA PHE A 36 -8.94 -4.01 -3.14
C PHE A 36 -10.01 -3.02 -3.65
N PRO A 37 -11.16 -2.91 -2.93
CA PRO A 37 -12.34 -2.17 -3.39
C PRO A 37 -12.10 -0.67 -3.59
N TYR A 38 -11.09 -0.11 -2.93
CA TYR A 38 -10.68 1.29 -3.08
C TYR A 38 -9.78 1.56 -4.30
N VAL A 39 -9.31 0.52 -4.99
CA VAL A 39 -8.31 0.62 -6.08
C VAL A 39 -8.88 0.17 -7.42
N VAL A 40 -9.46 -1.03 -7.48
CA VAL A 40 -9.83 -1.69 -8.75
C VAL A 40 -10.86 -0.86 -9.53
N GLY A 41 -12.01 -0.54 -8.94
CA GLY A 41 -13.05 0.25 -9.59
C GLY A 41 -12.57 1.63 -10.10
N LYS A 42 -11.66 2.29 -9.36
CA LYS A 42 -11.07 3.57 -9.78
C LYS A 42 -10.23 3.42 -11.05
N SER A 43 -9.37 2.40 -11.09
CA SER A 43 -8.53 2.11 -12.26
C SER A 43 -9.37 1.74 -13.49
N MET A 44 -10.40 0.89 -13.31
CA MET A 44 -11.34 0.51 -14.37
C MET A 44 -12.11 1.71 -14.94
N TRP A 45 -12.66 2.56 -14.07
CA TRP A 45 -13.38 3.79 -14.44
C TRP A 45 -12.50 4.74 -15.25
N PHE A 46 -11.28 5.00 -14.78
CA PHE A 46 -10.32 5.87 -15.46
C PHE A 46 -9.92 5.32 -16.84
N ARG A 47 -9.51 4.05 -16.93
CA ARG A 47 -9.06 3.42 -18.18
C ARG A 47 -10.20 3.40 -19.21
N GLY A 48 -11.43 3.07 -18.79
CA GLY A 48 -12.60 3.02 -19.66
C GLY A 48 -12.95 4.36 -20.29
N ILE A 49 -13.11 5.40 -19.47
CA ILE A 49 -13.43 6.73 -20.00
C ILE A 49 -12.27 7.25 -20.85
N THR A 50 -11.01 6.95 -20.49
CA THR A 50 -9.82 7.30 -21.29
C THR A 50 -9.84 6.65 -22.67
N TYR A 51 -10.25 5.38 -22.81
CA TYR A 51 -10.44 4.77 -24.14
C TYR A 51 -11.55 5.46 -24.95
N PHE A 52 -12.71 5.73 -24.34
CA PHE A 52 -13.81 6.38 -25.06
C PHE A 52 -13.44 7.80 -25.53
N ILE A 53 -12.86 8.65 -24.67
CA ILE A 53 -12.44 10.01 -25.09
C ILE A 53 -11.29 9.97 -26.11
N SER A 54 -10.39 8.99 -26.02
CA SER A 54 -9.33 8.80 -27.02
C SER A 54 -9.91 8.35 -28.37
N GLY A 55 -10.93 7.50 -28.37
CA GLY A 55 -11.65 7.10 -29.57
C GLY A 55 -12.38 8.27 -30.22
N PHE A 56 -13.16 9.04 -29.46
CA PHE A 56 -13.78 10.27 -29.96
C PHE A 56 -12.72 11.28 -30.47
N TYR A 57 -11.55 11.37 -29.82
CA TYR A 57 -10.47 12.24 -30.27
C TYR A 57 -9.86 11.78 -31.61
N LEU A 58 -9.59 10.48 -31.80
CA LEU A 58 -9.10 9.94 -33.07
C LEU A 58 -10.08 10.19 -34.23
N ILE A 59 -11.38 10.04 -33.99
CA ILE A 59 -12.41 10.34 -35.00
C ILE A 59 -12.48 11.85 -35.29
N LEU A 60 -12.39 12.71 -34.26
CA LEU A 60 -12.35 14.16 -34.41
C LEU A 60 -11.20 14.61 -35.32
N LEU A 61 -10.02 13.99 -35.22
CA LEU A 61 -8.86 14.27 -36.08
C LEU A 61 -9.10 13.96 -37.57
N THR A 62 -10.05 13.07 -37.92
CA THR A 62 -10.43 12.83 -39.32
C THR A 62 -11.25 13.96 -39.92
N SER A 63 -12.08 14.62 -39.10
CA SER A 63 -12.87 15.78 -39.52
C SER A 63 -11.99 17.03 -39.55
N ASN A 64 -11.26 17.28 -38.47
CA ASN A 64 -10.52 18.52 -38.26
C ASN A 64 -9.14 18.27 -37.64
N ARG A 65 -8.12 18.19 -38.51
CA ARG A 65 -6.71 18.00 -38.12
C ARG A 65 -6.12 19.16 -37.31
N SER A 66 -6.78 20.31 -37.18
CA SER A 66 -6.30 21.39 -36.29
C SER A 66 -6.36 20.99 -34.82
N TYR A 67 -7.06 19.91 -34.48
CA TYR A 67 -7.07 19.33 -33.14
C TYR A 67 -5.82 18.50 -32.79
N LEU A 68 -4.85 18.30 -33.69
CA LEU A 68 -3.56 17.68 -33.35
C LEU A 68 -2.82 18.41 -32.20
N PRO A 69 -2.01 17.71 -31.39
CA PRO A 69 -1.29 18.33 -30.27
C PRO A 69 -0.22 19.30 -30.78
N ASP A 70 -0.17 20.50 -30.20
CA ASP A 70 0.96 21.41 -30.42
C ASP A 70 2.26 20.80 -29.85
N LYS A 71 3.41 21.10 -30.47
CA LYS A 71 4.73 20.64 -30.00
C LYS A 71 5.08 21.24 -28.63
N ASN A 72 4.75 20.54 -27.55
CA ASN A 72 4.92 21.02 -26.18
C ASN A 72 6.01 20.24 -25.41
N PHE A 73 6.96 20.97 -24.84
CA PHE A 73 8.09 20.43 -24.08
C PHE A 73 7.65 19.65 -22.83
N MET A 74 6.53 20.02 -22.20
CA MET A 74 5.97 19.30 -21.06
C MET A 74 5.49 17.89 -21.45
N ILE A 75 4.78 17.77 -22.58
CA ILE A 75 4.33 16.49 -23.12
C ILE A 75 5.53 15.63 -23.53
N LEU A 76 6.59 16.25 -24.09
CA LEU A 76 7.84 15.56 -24.42
C LEU A 76 8.52 14.98 -23.18
N ILE A 77 8.69 15.76 -22.10
CA ILE A 77 9.28 15.25 -20.85
C ILE A 77 8.44 14.12 -20.26
N PHE A 78 7.11 14.26 -20.22
CA PHE A 78 6.24 13.19 -19.72
C PHE A 78 6.35 11.93 -20.59
N SER A 79 6.38 12.07 -21.92
CA SER A 79 6.59 10.93 -22.83
C SER A 79 7.95 10.25 -22.63
N ILE A 80 9.00 11.02 -22.34
CA ILE A 80 10.33 10.50 -22.00
C ILE A 80 10.31 9.76 -20.66
N PHE A 81 9.60 10.28 -19.65
CA PHE A 81 9.39 9.57 -18.38
C PHE A 81 8.66 8.23 -18.61
N VAL A 82 7.53 8.22 -19.34
CA VAL A 82 6.80 6.97 -19.67
C VAL A 82 7.69 5.98 -20.42
N LEU A 83 8.50 6.44 -21.39
CA LEU A 83 9.46 5.61 -22.10
C LEU A 83 10.54 5.02 -21.18
N ILE A 84 11.05 5.80 -20.23
CA ILE A 84 12.03 5.33 -19.24
C ILE A 84 11.41 4.28 -18.29
N GLN A 85 10.17 4.49 -17.84
CA GLN A 85 9.45 3.47 -17.07
C GLN A 85 9.25 2.18 -17.89
N ALA A 86 8.97 2.29 -19.19
CA ALA A 86 8.84 1.13 -20.09
C ALA A 86 10.18 0.40 -20.31
N LEU A 87 11.30 1.13 -20.48
CA LEU A 87 12.63 0.54 -20.60
C LEU A 87 13.08 -0.12 -19.29
N ALA A 88 12.80 0.50 -18.14
CA ALA A 88 13.05 -0.09 -16.82
C ALA A 88 12.20 -1.36 -16.58
N ALA A 89 10.96 -1.40 -17.07
CA ALA A 89 10.12 -2.60 -17.03
C ALA A 89 10.66 -3.73 -17.93
N LEU A 90 11.20 -3.41 -19.11
CA LEU A 90 11.82 -4.41 -19.98
C LEU A 90 13.20 -4.90 -19.47
N ALA A 91 13.85 -4.13 -18.61
CA ALA A 91 15.11 -4.48 -17.95
C ALA A 91 14.91 -5.16 -16.57
N SER A 92 13.68 -5.48 -16.19
CA SER A 92 13.36 -6.12 -14.91
C SER A 92 13.32 -7.63 -14.99
N SER A 93 13.39 -8.30 -13.84
CA SER A 93 13.16 -9.75 -13.72
C SER A 93 11.68 -10.13 -13.83
N SER A 94 10.77 -9.19 -13.61
CA SER A 94 9.32 -9.39 -13.71
C SER A 94 8.64 -8.36 -14.65
N PRO A 95 8.91 -8.37 -15.99
CA PRO A 95 8.41 -7.34 -16.90
C PRO A 95 6.87 -7.27 -16.99
N VAL A 96 6.19 -8.40 -16.74
CA VAL A 96 4.72 -8.47 -16.73
C VAL A 96 4.15 -7.68 -15.55
N ASN A 97 4.66 -7.89 -14.32
CA ASN A 97 4.29 -7.09 -13.16
C ASN A 97 4.65 -5.61 -13.35
N SER A 98 5.85 -5.30 -13.85
CA SER A 98 6.23 -3.91 -14.15
C SER A 98 5.28 -3.22 -15.16
N PHE A 99 4.65 -3.97 -16.07
CA PHE A 99 3.68 -3.43 -17.02
C PHE A 99 2.27 -3.31 -16.43
N TRP A 100 1.77 -4.34 -15.74
CA TRP A 100 0.37 -4.44 -15.29
C TRP A 100 0.12 -4.00 -13.84
N SER A 101 1.17 -3.90 -13.02
CA SER A 101 1.12 -3.82 -11.54
C SER A 101 0.44 -5.04 -10.92
N ASN A 102 0.00 -4.93 -9.67
CA ASN A 102 -0.82 -5.91 -8.95
C ASN A 102 -2.24 -5.35 -8.72
N TRP A 103 -3.14 -6.12 -8.07
CA TRP A 103 -4.48 -5.62 -7.72
C TRP A 103 -4.45 -4.53 -6.63
N GLU A 104 -3.48 -4.57 -5.72
CA GLU A 104 -3.34 -3.61 -4.61
C GLU A 104 -3.07 -2.17 -5.07
N ARG A 105 -2.49 -1.99 -6.26
CA ARG A 105 -2.03 -0.69 -6.76
C ARG A 105 -2.55 -0.35 -8.15
N MET A 106 -2.61 -1.33 -9.06
CA MET A 106 -3.02 -1.16 -10.46
C MET A 106 -2.31 0.00 -11.20
N GLU A 107 -1.05 0.30 -10.85
CA GLU A 107 -0.23 1.31 -11.54
C GLU A 107 0.51 0.67 -12.76
N GLY A 108 1.85 0.65 -12.74
CA GLY A 108 2.68 0.06 -13.82
C GLY A 108 2.74 0.89 -15.11
N VAL A 109 3.49 0.38 -16.10
CA VAL A 109 3.69 1.05 -17.41
C VAL A 109 2.38 1.25 -18.17
N ALA A 110 1.42 0.32 -18.04
CA ALA A 110 0.09 0.46 -18.61
C ALA A 110 -0.58 1.75 -18.13
N ASP A 111 -0.56 2.03 -16.83
CA ASP A 111 -1.25 3.19 -16.26
C ASP A 111 -0.58 4.52 -16.68
N TYR A 112 0.76 4.58 -16.65
CA TYR A 112 1.52 5.74 -17.16
C TYR A 112 1.18 6.08 -18.63
N PHE A 113 0.88 5.07 -19.46
CA PHE A 113 0.43 5.30 -20.84
C PHE A 113 -0.99 5.90 -20.91
N HIS A 114 -1.93 5.48 -20.04
CA HIS A 114 -3.26 6.10 -19.96
C HIS A 114 -3.18 7.57 -19.51
N TRP A 115 -2.30 7.89 -18.56
CA TRP A 115 -2.07 9.28 -18.17
C TRP A 115 -1.48 10.13 -19.31
N LEU A 116 -0.59 9.57 -20.14
CA LEU A 116 -0.10 10.24 -21.34
C LEU A 116 -1.22 10.49 -22.37
N LEU A 117 -2.11 9.50 -22.60
CA LEU A 117 -3.31 9.69 -23.43
C LEU A 117 -4.21 10.81 -22.89
N LEU A 118 -4.45 10.84 -21.57
CA LEU A 118 -5.25 11.88 -20.92
C LEU A 118 -4.63 13.27 -21.12
N ILE A 119 -3.30 13.41 -21.00
CA ILE A 119 -2.59 14.67 -21.29
C ILE A 119 -2.81 15.06 -22.76
N ILE A 120 -2.56 14.16 -23.71
CA ILE A 120 -2.67 14.46 -25.14
C ILE A 120 -4.10 14.88 -25.50
N VAL A 121 -5.12 14.09 -25.15
CA VAL A 121 -6.52 14.38 -25.48
C VAL A 121 -6.98 15.71 -24.84
N SER A 122 -6.76 15.88 -23.53
CA SER A 122 -7.26 17.07 -22.82
C SER A 122 -6.54 18.35 -23.23
N SER A 123 -5.21 18.33 -23.38
CA SER A 123 -4.44 19.50 -23.82
C SER A 123 -4.74 19.89 -25.28
N SER A 124 -5.08 18.92 -26.14
CA SER A 124 -5.38 19.13 -27.56
C SER A 124 -6.81 19.63 -27.81
N VAL A 125 -7.78 19.21 -26.99
CA VAL A 125 -9.19 19.63 -27.14
C VAL A 125 -9.49 20.89 -26.32
N LEU A 126 -8.96 21.01 -25.09
CA LEU A 126 -9.28 22.13 -24.18
C LEU A 126 -8.36 23.34 -24.39
N ARG A 127 -8.38 23.91 -25.61
CA ARG A 127 -7.52 25.05 -25.99
C ARG A 127 -7.82 26.36 -25.24
N LYS A 128 -9.07 26.57 -24.81
CA LYS A 128 -9.54 27.80 -24.14
C LYS A 128 -9.41 27.71 -22.61
N GLU A 129 -8.88 28.76 -21.96
CA GLU A 129 -8.78 28.82 -20.49
C GLU A 129 -10.14 28.65 -19.78
N LYS A 130 -11.22 29.24 -20.33
CA LYS A 130 -12.57 29.11 -19.78
C LYS A 130 -13.02 27.64 -19.66
N SER A 131 -12.58 26.76 -20.57
CA SER A 131 -12.88 25.33 -20.52
C SER A 131 -12.14 24.64 -19.37
N TRP A 132 -10.84 24.92 -19.20
CA TRP A 132 -10.06 24.42 -18.06
C TRP A 132 -10.60 24.90 -16.71
N ILE A 133 -10.98 26.18 -16.61
CA ILE A 133 -11.59 26.69 -15.38
C ILE A 133 -12.93 26.00 -15.10
N LYS A 134 -13.77 25.73 -16.11
CA LYS A 134 -14.99 24.92 -15.91
C LYS A 134 -14.64 23.51 -15.41
N LEU A 135 -13.63 22.86 -15.98
CA LEU A 135 -13.18 21.52 -15.58
C LEU A 135 -12.68 21.50 -14.12
N LEU A 136 -11.83 22.46 -13.74
CA LEU A 136 -11.31 22.57 -12.36
C LEU A 136 -12.40 22.91 -11.33
N LYS A 137 -13.47 23.64 -11.72
CA LYS A 137 -14.65 23.83 -10.85
C LYS A 137 -15.41 22.52 -10.60
N ILE A 138 -15.50 21.63 -11.60
CA ILE A 138 -16.10 20.29 -11.42
C ILE A 138 -15.21 19.42 -10.53
N ASN A 139 -13.88 19.54 -10.68
CA ASN A 139 -12.91 18.82 -9.84
C ASN A 139 -13.01 19.23 -8.35
N VAL A 140 -13.15 20.53 -8.06
CA VAL A 140 -13.40 21.01 -6.69
C VAL A 140 -14.75 20.54 -6.15
N PHE A 141 -15.78 20.41 -7.01
CA PHE A 141 -17.06 19.83 -6.60
C PHE A 141 -16.96 18.33 -6.28
N ALA A 142 -16.24 17.54 -7.08
CA ALA A 142 -15.98 16.13 -6.77
C ALA A 142 -15.20 15.99 -5.44
N GLY A 143 -14.18 16.83 -5.22
CA GLY A 143 -13.44 16.87 -3.97
C GLY A 143 -14.26 17.30 -2.75
N PHE A 144 -15.28 18.16 -2.92
CA PHE A 144 -16.26 18.46 -1.87
C PHE A 144 -17.09 17.23 -1.51
N ILE A 145 -17.53 16.42 -2.47
CA ILE A 145 -18.26 15.18 -2.16
C ILE A 145 -17.37 14.21 -1.39
N VAL A 146 -16.09 14.05 -1.78
CA VAL A 146 -15.12 13.20 -1.06
C VAL A 146 -14.93 13.65 0.41
N SER A 147 -14.79 14.96 0.66
CA SER A 147 -14.65 15.46 2.04
C SER A 147 -15.95 15.43 2.84
N LEU A 148 -17.11 15.63 2.19
CA LEU A 148 -18.42 15.46 2.83
C LEU A 148 -18.66 14.01 3.26
N LEU A 149 -18.29 13.02 2.44
CA LEU A 149 -18.37 11.61 2.82
C LEU A 149 -17.49 11.30 4.04
N GLY A 150 -16.26 11.85 4.08
CA GLY A 150 -15.39 11.72 5.27
C GLY A 150 -15.88 12.46 6.52
N LEU A 151 -16.68 13.51 6.36
CA LEU A 151 -17.37 14.17 7.49
C LEU A 151 -18.52 13.31 8.03
N LEU A 152 -19.24 12.61 7.15
CA LEU A 152 -20.35 11.74 7.52
C LEU A 152 -19.86 10.46 8.22
N GLU A 153 -18.78 9.88 7.69
CA GLU A 153 -18.03 8.74 8.25
C GLU A 153 -17.65 8.93 9.72
N PHE A 154 -17.11 10.09 10.08
CA PHE A 154 -16.73 10.41 11.46
C PHE A 154 -17.91 10.56 12.44
N PHE A 155 -19.13 10.72 11.93
CA PHE A 155 -20.35 10.76 12.74
C PHE A 155 -21.15 9.43 12.64
N ASP A 156 -20.52 8.37 12.13
CA ASP A 156 -21.13 7.06 11.87
C ASP A 156 -22.38 7.12 10.96
N LEU A 157 -22.48 8.18 10.15
CA LEU A 157 -23.64 8.47 9.29
C LEU A 157 -23.53 7.71 7.97
N VAL A 158 -23.72 6.39 8.04
CA VAL A 158 -23.88 5.52 6.86
C VAL A 158 -24.99 6.07 5.96
N ILE A 159 -24.65 6.40 4.71
CA ILE A 159 -25.62 6.66 3.64
C ILE A 159 -25.63 5.42 2.73
N PRO A 160 -26.55 4.45 2.92
CA PRO A 160 -26.43 3.16 2.24
C PRO A 160 -26.94 3.21 0.79
N ILE A 161 -27.81 4.17 0.45
CA ILE A 161 -28.56 4.16 -0.82
C ILE A 161 -28.56 5.54 -1.48
N LEU A 162 -28.16 5.58 -2.75
CA LEU A 162 -28.56 6.64 -3.68
C LEU A 162 -29.18 5.98 -4.94
N PHE A 163 -30.47 6.24 -5.19
CA PHE A 163 -31.24 5.68 -6.32
C PHE A 163 -31.28 4.13 -6.42
N GLY A 164 -31.18 3.41 -5.31
CA GLY A 164 -31.25 1.93 -5.30
C GLY A 164 -30.00 1.24 -5.83
N LEU A 165 -28.91 1.99 -6.03
CA LEU A 165 -27.57 1.45 -6.26
C LEU A 165 -26.82 1.43 -4.93
N ASP A 166 -26.07 0.34 -4.71
CA ASP A 166 -25.31 0.08 -3.49
C ASP A 166 -23.91 0.71 -3.59
N ILE A 167 -23.88 2.05 -3.73
CA ILE A 167 -22.67 2.79 -4.17
C ILE A 167 -21.63 2.94 -3.05
N PHE A 168 -22.04 2.89 -1.77
CA PHE A 168 -21.18 3.22 -0.62
C PHE A 168 -21.22 2.25 0.60
N PRO A 169 -21.75 1.01 0.55
CA PRO A 169 -22.05 0.23 1.77
C PRO A 169 -20.82 -0.09 2.64
N SER A 170 -19.63 -0.25 2.03
CA SER A 170 -18.39 -0.60 2.74
C SER A 170 -17.49 0.60 3.09
N VAL A 171 -17.95 1.84 2.85
CA VAL A 171 -17.14 3.06 3.02
C VAL A 171 -17.30 3.67 4.43
N VAL A 172 -18.27 3.19 5.20
CA VAL A 172 -18.79 3.89 6.38
C VAL A 172 -19.03 2.98 7.59
N ASN A 173 -18.36 1.82 7.67
CA ASN A 173 -18.29 1.05 8.92
C ASN A 173 -16.89 1.19 9.55
N PRO A 174 -16.72 1.97 10.64
CA PRO A 174 -15.42 2.19 11.27
C PRO A 174 -14.79 0.90 11.79
N GLU A 175 -15.60 -0.05 12.28
CA GLU A 175 -15.17 -1.36 12.78
C GLU A 175 -14.53 -2.25 11.70
N GLN A 176 -14.75 -1.93 10.42
CA GLN A 176 -14.20 -2.65 9.27
C GLN A 176 -13.08 -1.87 8.55
N SER A 177 -12.72 -0.67 9.04
CA SER A 177 -11.53 0.03 8.59
C SER A 177 -10.28 -0.54 9.28
N TYR A 178 -9.16 -0.57 8.55
CA TYR A 178 -7.86 -0.94 9.11
C TYR A 178 -7.31 0.10 10.11
N THR A 179 -7.95 1.26 10.26
CA THR A 179 -7.69 2.22 11.35
C THR A 179 -8.73 2.18 12.48
N LEU A 180 -9.67 1.22 12.47
CA LEU A 180 -10.70 0.99 13.49
C LEU A 180 -11.48 2.26 13.87
N GLY A 181 -11.67 3.18 12.91
CA GLY A 181 -12.34 4.46 13.13
C GLY A 181 -11.50 5.57 13.78
N GLU A 182 -10.23 5.35 14.15
CA GLU A 182 -9.39 6.42 14.72
C GLU A 182 -9.17 7.59 13.73
N ARG A 183 -9.28 7.34 12.41
CA ARG A 183 -8.87 8.26 11.35
C ARG A 183 -9.81 8.19 10.16
N VAL A 184 -10.09 9.35 9.55
CA VAL A 184 -11.01 9.46 8.40
C VAL A 184 -10.33 9.07 7.08
N GLU A 185 -11.00 8.23 6.29
CA GLU A 185 -10.48 7.56 5.07
C GLU A 185 -11.29 7.88 3.81
N SER A 186 -12.61 8.03 3.94
CA SER A 186 -13.59 8.25 2.87
C SER A 186 -13.47 7.23 1.73
N THR A 187 -14.13 7.52 0.62
CA THR A 187 -14.00 6.84 -0.69
C THR A 187 -12.56 6.68 -1.20
N ILE A 188 -11.55 7.29 -0.56
CA ILE A 188 -10.12 7.08 -0.86
C ILE A 188 -9.57 5.81 -0.17
N GLY A 189 -10.13 5.40 0.97
CA GLY A 189 -9.73 4.18 1.69
C GLY A 189 -8.34 4.24 2.35
N ASN A 190 -7.85 5.45 2.64
CA ASN A 190 -6.59 5.67 3.36
C ASN A 190 -6.50 7.15 3.82
N PRO A 191 -6.27 7.45 5.11
CA PRO A 191 -6.24 8.83 5.60
C PRO A 191 -5.10 9.67 4.99
N ALA A 192 -3.96 9.02 4.69
CA ALA A 192 -2.80 9.73 4.19
C ALA A 192 -2.96 10.17 2.73
N TYR A 193 -3.56 9.32 1.89
CA TYR A 193 -3.91 9.69 0.51
C TYR A 193 -5.10 10.65 0.47
N LEU A 194 -6.09 10.50 1.36
CA LEU A 194 -7.22 11.43 1.49
C LEU A 194 -6.74 12.86 1.76
N ALA A 195 -5.87 13.04 2.75
CA ALA A 195 -5.32 14.34 3.10
C ALA A 195 -4.49 14.95 1.96
N SER A 196 -3.66 14.15 1.28
CA SER A 196 -2.86 14.62 0.14
C SER A 196 -3.73 14.95 -1.08
N TYR A 197 -4.89 14.32 -1.26
CA TYR A 197 -5.85 14.67 -2.29
C TYR A 197 -6.59 15.97 -1.93
N LEU A 198 -7.15 16.04 -0.73
CA LEU A 198 -7.92 17.19 -0.26
C LEU A 198 -7.07 18.45 -0.09
N SER A 199 -5.76 18.35 0.17
CA SER A 199 -4.86 19.52 0.20
C SER A 199 -4.79 20.20 -1.17
N ILE A 200 -4.64 19.43 -2.24
CA ILE A 200 -4.58 19.89 -3.63
C ILE A 200 -5.92 20.53 -4.02
N ILE A 201 -7.04 19.86 -3.71
CA ILE A 201 -8.39 20.40 -3.91
C ILE A 201 -8.59 21.72 -3.14
N SER A 202 -8.13 21.82 -1.90
CA SER A 202 -8.28 23.01 -1.05
C SER A 202 -7.56 24.22 -1.64
N PHE A 203 -6.30 24.06 -2.06
CA PHE A 203 -5.58 25.12 -2.77
C PHE A 203 -6.26 25.47 -4.10
N MET A 204 -6.69 24.49 -4.91
CA MET A 204 -7.45 24.75 -6.15
C MET A 204 -8.75 25.53 -5.89
N SER A 205 -9.48 25.20 -4.83
CA SER A 205 -10.72 25.88 -4.42
C SER A 205 -10.45 27.35 -4.09
N ILE A 206 -9.49 27.63 -3.20
CA ILE A 206 -9.09 28.99 -2.83
C ILE A 206 -8.69 29.80 -4.08
N GLY A 207 -7.88 29.20 -4.96
CA GLY A 207 -7.46 29.84 -6.22
C GLY A 207 -8.62 30.19 -7.14
N LEU A 208 -9.61 29.30 -7.28
CA LEU A 208 -10.80 29.51 -8.12
C LEU A 208 -11.78 30.52 -7.52
N ILE A 209 -12.03 30.47 -6.21
CA ILE A 209 -12.89 31.44 -5.50
C ILE A 209 -12.31 32.85 -5.70
N ILE A 210 -11.02 33.05 -5.38
CA ILE A 210 -10.36 34.35 -5.56
C ILE A 210 -10.41 34.81 -7.02
N ARG A 211 -10.27 33.89 -7.99
CA ARG A 211 -10.35 34.21 -9.42
C ARG A 211 -11.74 34.72 -9.84
N GLU A 212 -12.84 34.23 -9.27
CA GLU A 212 -14.19 34.77 -9.54
C GLU A 212 -14.32 36.21 -9.01
N PHE A 213 -13.90 36.45 -7.76
CA PHE A 213 -13.87 37.80 -7.20
C PHE A 213 -12.97 38.75 -8.00
N GLN A 214 -11.83 38.29 -8.53
CA GLN A 214 -10.93 39.07 -9.39
C GLN A 214 -11.49 39.40 -10.79
N ILE A 215 -12.50 38.65 -11.27
CA ILE A 215 -13.15 38.91 -12.56
C ILE A 215 -14.25 39.96 -12.43
N SER A 216 -15.02 39.88 -11.34
CA SER A 216 -16.28 40.63 -11.17
C SER A 216 -16.22 41.71 -10.09
N TYR A 217 -15.03 42.15 -9.69
CA TYR A 217 -14.80 43.08 -8.58
C TYR A 217 -15.50 44.44 -8.77
N ILE A 218 -16.31 44.83 -7.79
CA ILE A 218 -16.99 46.14 -7.70
C ILE A 218 -16.85 46.63 -6.25
N ASP A 219 -16.07 47.71 -6.04
CA ASP A 219 -15.74 48.42 -4.80
C ASP A 219 -15.23 47.58 -3.61
N SER A 220 -16.01 46.60 -3.15
CA SER A 220 -15.79 45.74 -2.00
C SER A 220 -16.24 44.30 -2.26
N ILE A 221 -15.75 43.37 -1.43
CA ILE A 221 -16.08 41.94 -1.53
C ILE A 221 -17.61 41.71 -1.40
N ILE A 222 -18.30 42.47 -0.55
CA ILE A 222 -19.74 42.34 -0.31
C ILE A 222 -20.54 42.77 -1.55
N LYS A 223 -20.28 43.97 -2.11
CA LYS A 223 -20.94 44.42 -3.34
C LYS A 223 -20.66 43.47 -4.51
N THR A 224 -19.40 43.02 -4.63
CA THR A 224 -18.96 42.04 -5.63
C THR A 224 -19.78 40.74 -5.54
N TYR A 225 -19.89 40.14 -4.36
CA TYR A 225 -20.68 38.92 -4.16
C TYR A 225 -22.18 39.14 -4.41
N LEU A 226 -22.76 40.25 -3.94
CA LEU A 226 -24.17 40.56 -4.18
C LEU A 226 -24.49 40.70 -5.67
N ASN A 227 -23.56 41.22 -6.47
CA ASN A 227 -23.70 41.35 -7.93
C ASN A 227 -23.41 40.04 -8.72
N PHE A 228 -22.94 38.96 -8.08
CA PHE A 228 -22.75 37.69 -8.79
C PHE A 228 -24.06 37.11 -9.32
N GLY A 229 -24.04 36.60 -10.55
CA GLY A 229 -25.11 35.73 -11.07
C GLY A 229 -25.19 34.41 -10.30
N THR A 230 -26.37 33.78 -10.34
CA THR A 230 -26.72 32.59 -9.52
C THR A 230 -25.68 31.47 -9.58
N THR A 231 -25.09 31.22 -10.75
CA THR A 231 -24.08 30.17 -10.96
C THR A 231 -22.75 30.47 -10.26
N SER A 232 -22.30 31.73 -10.21
CA SER A 232 -21.10 32.11 -9.45
C SER A 232 -21.37 32.21 -7.94
N LYS A 233 -22.58 32.61 -7.52
CA LYS A 233 -22.99 32.52 -6.10
C LYS A 233 -22.98 31.07 -5.62
N LEU A 234 -23.64 30.17 -6.34
CA LEU A 234 -23.70 28.74 -6.02
C LEU A 234 -22.31 28.11 -6.00
N PHE A 235 -21.47 28.40 -7.01
CA PHE A 235 -20.08 27.93 -7.04
C PHE A 235 -19.27 28.39 -5.82
N VAL A 236 -19.36 29.68 -5.45
CA VAL A 236 -18.60 30.21 -4.31
C VAL A 236 -19.10 29.63 -2.98
N TRP A 237 -20.41 29.43 -2.80
CA TRP A 237 -20.94 28.73 -1.62
C TRP A 237 -20.40 27.30 -1.52
N ILE A 238 -20.64 26.47 -2.55
CA ILE A 238 -20.22 25.06 -2.58
C ILE A 238 -18.69 24.93 -2.37
N SER A 239 -17.90 25.80 -2.97
CA SER A 239 -16.44 25.75 -2.87
C SER A 239 -15.93 26.23 -1.51
N THR A 240 -16.66 27.12 -0.83
CA THR A 240 -16.32 27.62 0.51
C THR A 240 -16.74 26.64 1.59
N SER A 241 -17.95 26.08 1.51
CA SER A 241 -18.38 24.99 2.41
C SER A 241 -17.48 23.77 2.21
N GLY A 242 -17.20 23.39 0.97
CA GLY A 242 -16.29 22.29 0.65
C GLY A 242 -14.85 22.53 1.08
N LEU A 243 -14.37 23.78 1.12
CA LEU A 243 -13.07 24.10 1.71
C LEU A 243 -13.07 23.90 3.24
N VAL A 244 -14.09 24.37 3.94
CA VAL A 244 -14.21 24.19 5.41
C VAL A 244 -14.29 22.70 5.76
N VAL A 245 -15.14 21.94 5.07
CA VAL A 245 -15.25 20.49 5.25
C VAL A 245 -13.93 19.80 4.91
N SER A 246 -13.28 20.14 3.79
CA SER A 246 -11.98 19.54 3.42
C SER A 246 -10.88 19.80 4.45
N LEU A 247 -10.81 21.00 5.04
CA LEU A 247 -9.85 21.31 6.10
C LEU A 247 -10.13 20.51 7.37
N TRP A 248 -11.40 20.37 7.74
CA TRP A 248 -11.82 19.52 8.87
C TRP A 248 -11.47 18.03 8.61
N THR A 249 -11.70 17.52 7.39
CA THR A 249 -11.37 16.14 7.01
C THR A 249 -9.86 15.89 6.99
N ILE A 250 -9.08 16.86 6.50
CA ILE A 250 -7.61 16.80 6.51
C ILE A 250 -7.09 16.68 7.95
N ILE A 251 -7.67 17.39 8.91
CA ILE A 251 -7.28 17.29 10.33
C ILE A 251 -7.61 15.89 10.85
N ASN A 252 -8.85 15.41 10.70
CA ASN A 252 -9.27 14.09 11.21
C ASN A 252 -8.71 12.89 10.44
N SER A 253 -7.92 13.11 9.39
CA SER A 253 -7.06 12.10 8.79
C SER A 253 -5.78 11.79 9.59
N GLY A 254 -5.35 12.69 10.50
CA GLY A 254 -4.07 12.58 11.22
C GLY A 254 -2.81 12.58 10.33
N SER A 255 -2.89 12.96 9.06
CA SER A 255 -1.82 12.75 8.07
C SER A 255 -0.61 13.71 8.24
N ARG A 256 0.33 13.36 9.13
CA ARG A 256 1.60 14.08 9.39
C ARG A 256 2.29 14.58 8.11
N GLY A 257 2.51 13.69 7.12
CA GLY A 257 3.20 14.02 5.87
C GLY A 257 2.44 15.03 5.00
N SER A 258 1.10 14.92 4.92
CA SER A 258 0.27 15.87 4.16
C SER A 258 0.19 17.23 4.84
N ILE A 259 0.18 17.26 6.17
CA ILE A 259 0.23 18.49 6.97
C ILE A 259 1.53 19.28 6.69
N ILE A 260 2.69 18.60 6.67
CA ILE A 260 3.99 19.22 6.29
C ILE A 260 3.93 19.78 4.86
N GLY A 261 3.30 19.04 3.92
CA GLY A 261 3.05 19.53 2.57
C GLY A 261 2.21 20.81 2.55
N ILE A 262 1.10 20.85 3.29
CA ILE A 262 0.21 22.02 3.40
C ILE A 262 0.95 23.23 3.98
N PHE A 263 1.69 23.08 5.08
CA PHE A 263 2.51 24.15 5.66
C PHE A 263 3.51 24.70 4.63
N THR A 264 4.20 23.83 3.89
CA THR A 264 5.18 24.27 2.88
C THR A 264 4.49 25.01 1.73
N GLY A 265 3.33 24.54 1.27
CA GLY A 265 2.52 25.23 0.25
C GLY A 265 1.98 26.60 0.71
N LEU A 266 1.60 26.74 1.98
CA LEU A 266 1.17 28.01 2.59
C LEU A 266 2.34 29.00 2.76
N ILE A 267 3.49 28.53 3.24
CA ILE A 267 4.71 29.34 3.37
C ILE A 267 5.13 29.88 2.01
N PHE A 268 5.12 29.04 0.96
CA PHE A 268 5.36 29.47 -0.42
C PHE A 268 4.34 30.53 -0.86
N ALA A 269 3.03 30.28 -0.66
CA ALA A 269 1.97 31.21 -1.06
C ALA A 269 2.17 32.61 -0.45
N ILE A 270 2.37 32.65 0.87
CA ILE A 270 2.49 33.90 1.61
C ILE A 270 3.80 34.60 1.25
N SER A 271 4.90 33.87 1.05
CA SER A 271 6.19 34.46 0.61
C SER A 271 6.09 35.14 -0.76
N ILE A 272 5.42 34.52 -1.73
CA ILE A 272 5.19 35.14 -3.04
C ILE A 272 4.22 36.34 -2.93
N LEU A 273 3.22 36.28 -2.04
CA LEU A 273 2.35 37.42 -1.75
C LEU A 273 3.11 38.57 -1.05
N VAL A 274 4.05 38.30 -0.13
CA VAL A 274 4.95 39.30 0.50
C VAL A 274 5.80 40.04 -0.54
N TYR A 275 6.15 39.37 -1.64
CA TYR A 275 6.83 39.97 -2.78
C TYR A 275 5.88 40.80 -3.67
N LYS A 276 4.71 40.25 -4.04
CA LYS A 276 3.75 40.89 -4.97
C LYS A 276 2.90 42.00 -4.34
N ARG A 277 2.58 41.94 -3.05
CA ARG A 277 1.64 42.82 -2.33
C ARG A 277 2.36 43.56 -1.19
N LYS A 278 3.12 44.60 -1.56
CA LYS A 278 3.83 45.48 -0.61
C LYS A 278 2.88 46.14 0.40
N ASP A 279 1.65 46.41 -0.01
CA ASP A 279 0.55 46.96 0.78
C ASP A 279 0.09 46.03 1.91
N LEU A 280 0.10 44.70 1.70
CA LEU A 280 -0.30 43.72 2.71
C LEU A 280 0.88 43.16 3.52
N ARG A 281 2.12 43.56 3.21
CA ARG A 281 3.36 42.96 3.71
C ARG A 281 3.42 42.84 5.25
N LYS A 282 2.94 43.83 6.00
CA LYS A 282 2.90 43.78 7.49
C LYS A 282 2.06 42.60 7.99
N TYR A 283 0.87 42.43 7.44
CA TYR A 283 -0.05 41.35 7.82
C TYR A 283 0.48 39.98 7.37
N LEU A 284 1.04 39.90 6.16
CA LEU A 284 1.58 38.66 5.61
C LEU A 284 2.84 38.17 6.36
N TYR A 285 3.70 39.07 6.86
CA TYR A 285 4.75 38.68 7.81
C TYR A 285 4.17 38.15 9.11
N GLY A 286 3.11 38.77 9.64
CA GLY A 286 2.35 38.25 10.78
C GLY A 286 1.83 36.83 10.57
N SER A 287 1.32 36.53 9.36
CA SER A 287 0.90 35.17 8.98
C SER A 287 2.06 34.17 8.92
N LEU A 288 3.24 34.57 8.42
CA LEU A 288 4.44 33.72 8.44
C LEU A 288 4.92 33.45 9.86
N THR A 289 4.94 34.47 10.74
CA THR A 289 5.30 34.26 12.16
C THR A 289 4.30 33.37 12.89
N ALA A 290 3.00 33.45 12.56
CA ALA A 290 1.98 32.58 13.15
C ALA A 290 2.12 31.11 12.69
N LEU A 291 2.39 30.86 11.40
CA LEU A 291 2.69 29.51 10.91
C LEU A 291 3.96 28.95 11.54
N GLY A 292 5.00 29.78 11.67
CA GLY A 292 6.24 29.41 12.37
C GLY A 292 6.00 29.07 13.85
N SER A 293 5.19 29.87 14.56
CA SER A 293 4.87 29.58 15.97
C SER A 293 4.05 28.31 16.15
N VAL A 294 3.18 27.93 15.22
CA VAL A 294 2.46 26.64 15.28
C VAL A 294 3.44 25.46 15.16
N ILE A 295 4.44 25.55 14.28
CA ILE A 295 5.49 24.52 14.15
C ILE A 295 6.35 24.44 15.43
N VAL A 296 6.73 25.58 16.01
CA VAL A 296 7.47 25.63 17.28
C VAL A 296 6.66 25.05 18.44
N VAL A 297 5.37 25.39 18.55
CA VAL A 297 4.46 24.83 19.56
C VAL A 297 4.30 23.31 19.38
N PHE A 298 4.16 22.83 18.14
CA PHE A 298 4.12 21.38 17.86
C PHE A 298 5.38 20.66 18.35
N ILE A 299 6.57 21.22 18.07
CA ILE A 299 7.85 20.65 18.52
C ILE A 299 7.97 20.67 20.04
N LEU A 300 7.71 21.82 20.69
CA LEU A 300 7.80 21.96 22.14
C LEU A 300 6.83 21.02 22.86
N LEU A 301 5.59 20.89 22.38
CA LEU A 301 4.57 20.03 22.99
C LEU A 301 4.85 18.54 22.74
N THR A 302 5.38 18.17 21.57
CA THR A 302 5.82 16.78 21.32
C THR A 302 7.02 16.40 22.19
N ASN A 303 7.97 17.31 22.39
CA ASN A 303 9.12 17.10 23.27
C ASN A 303 8.72 17.08 24.75
N PHE A 304 7.72 17.86 25.16
CA PHE A 304 7.14 17.82 26.51
C PHE A 304 6.44 16.48 26.77
N ILE A 305 5.62 16.00 25.84
CA ILE A 305 5.00 14.66 25.90
C ILE A 305 6.07 13.57 26.00
N GLU A 306 7.15 13.65 25.22
CA GLU A 306 8.27 12.70 25.36
C GLU A 306 8.97 12.79 26.72
N SER A 307 9.22 13.98 27.24
CA SER A 307 9.83 14.17 28.56
C SER A 307 8.98 13.52 29.66
N GLN A 308 7.66 13.71 29.63
CA GLN A 308 6.73 13.05 30.56
C GLN A 308 6.70 11.53 30.36
N ARG A 309 6.77 11.05 29.13
CA ARG A 309 6.83 9.60 28.82
C ARG A 309 8.08 8.95 29.41
N TYR A 310 9.24 9.63 29.35
CA TYR A 310 10.47 9.16 30.00
C TYR A 310 10.37 9.19 31.53
N GLU A 311 9.77 10.23 32.12
CA GLU A 311 9.55 10.34 33.57
C GLU A 311 8.63 9.22 34.10
N ILE A 312 7.55 8.89 33.39
CA ILE A 312 6.67 7.76 33.76
C ILE A 312 7.40 6.42 33.52
N LYS A 313 8.14 6.24 32.42
CA LYS A 313 8.93 5.01 32.19
C LYS A 313 9.96 4.78 33.29
N ASP A 314 10.69 5.82 33.69
CA ASP A 314 11.66 5.77 34.79
C ASP A 314 10.99 5.39 36.12
N THR A 315 9.85 6.01 36.44
CA THR A 315 9.07 5.76 37.66
C THR A 315 8.50 4.34 37.72
N VAL A 316 7.96 3.84 36.60
CA VAL A 316 7.39 2.48 36.49
C VAL A 316 8.48 1.41 36.54
N LEU A 317 9.61 1.59 35.83
CA LEU A 317 10.72 0.65 35.93
C LEU A 317 11.27 0.59 37.36
N LYS A 318 11.50 1.72 38.02
CA LYS A 318 12.02 1.80 39.40
C LYS A 318 11.07 1.31 40.51
N SER A 319 9.80 1.08 40.21
CA SER A 319 8.82 0.56 41.18
C SER A 319 8.62 -0.96 41.11
N TYR A 320 9.09 -1.62 40.04
CA TYR A 320 8.96 -3.07 39.84
C TYR A 320 10.31 -3.79 39.61
N ILE A 321 11.35 -3.09 39.14
CA ILE A 321 12.67 -3.66 38.83
C ILE A 321 13.73 -3.16 39.84
N PRO A 322 14.62 -4.02 40.37
CA PRO A 322 15.71 -3.60 41.25
C PRO A 322 16.70 -2.60 40.60
N LYS A 323 17.35 -1.76 41.41
CA LYS A 323 18.26 -0.70 40.91
C LYS A 323 19.55 -1.27 40.32
N GLU A 324 19.94 -2.43 40.81
CA GLU A 324 21.06 -3.25 40.37
C GLU A 324 20.89 -3.61 38.89
N VAL A 325 19.68 -4.03 38.50
CA VAL A 325 19.28 -4.41 37.13
C VAL A 325 19.12 -3.19 36.21
N ILE A 326 18.67 -2.05 36.76
CA ILE A 326 18.47 -0.79 36.04
C ILE A 326 19.81 -0.13 35.62
N SER A 327 20.96 -0.63 36.07
CA SER A 327 22.28 0.00 35.88
C SER A 327 22.85 0.00 34.45
N SER A 328 22.20 -0.67 33.49
CA SER A 328 22.57 -0.63 32.07
C SER A 328 21.85 0.52 31.33
N GLU A 329 22.58 1.30 30.54
CA GLU A 329 22.06 2.54 29.92
C GLU A 329 20.89 2.31 28.93
N GLU A 330 20.73 1.09 28.42
CA GLU A 330 19.53 0.64 27.72
C GLU A 330 18.87 -0.53 28.45
N LEU A 331 17.94 -0.21 29.35
CA LEU A 331 16.93 -1.17 29.84
C LEU A 331 15.88 -1.44 28.76
N SER A 332 16.34 -1.95 27.63
CA SER A 332 15.58 -2.81 26.73
C SER A 332 15.66 -4.22 27.29
N PHE A 333 14.52 -4.87 27.53
CA PHE A 333 14.48 -6.33 27.59
C PHE A 333 14.48 -6.85 26.14
N SER A 334 15.59 -6.53 25.47
CA SER A 334 16.08 -7.24 24.30
C SER A 334 16.46 -8.62 24.81
N PHE A 335 15.51 -9.52 24.62
CA PHE A 335 15.65 -10.96 24.73
C PHE A 335 16.86 -11.54 23.96
N ASP A 336 17.44 -10.74 23.07
CA ASP A 336 18.49 -11.09 22.13
C ASP A 336 19.85 -11.14 22.83
N LYS A 337 20.10 -10.21 23.78
CA LYS A 337 21.37 -10.08 24.53
C LYS A 337 21.50 -11.10 25.67
N VAL A 338 21.90 -12.32 25.34
CA VAL A 338 22.52 -13.25 26.30
C VAL A 338 24.04 -13.13 26.16
N SER A 339 24.67 -12.33 27.03
CA SER A 339 26.14 -12.28 27.14
C SER A 339 26.65 -13.53 27.85
N GLN A 340 27.57 -14.26 27.22
CA GLN A 340 28.01 -15.59 27.65
C GLN A 340 29.02 -15.60 28.83
N ASP A 341 28.96 -14.61 29.73
CA ASP A 341 29.92 -14.41 30.81
C ASP A 341 29.26 -14.26 32.19
N VAL A 342 30.00 -14.54 33.25
CA VAL A 342 29.46 -15.05 34.53
C VAL A 342 28.84 -13.96 35.41
N GLY A 343 27.51 -13.91 35.43
CA GLY A 343 26.71 -13.12 36.37
C GLY A 343 25.21 -13.43 36.26
N THR A 344 24.45 -13.25 37.34
CA THR A 344 22.99 -13.53 37.41
C THR A 344 22.21 -12.92 36.23
N ASN A 345 21.50 -13.77 35.48
CA ASN A 345 20.74 -13.39 34.29
C ASN A 345 19.69 -12.29 34.59
N ILE A 346 19.97 -11.06 34.13
CA ILE A 346 19.02 -9.94 34.13
C ILE A 346 17.68 -10.33 33.48
N ASN A 347 17.73 -11.12 32.40
CA ASN A 347 16.53 -11.57 31.70
C ASN A 347 15.68 -12.56 32.50
N ASP A 348 16.27 -13.37 33.39
CA ASP A 348 15.52 -14.34 34.21
C ASP A 348 14.81 -13.65 35.38
N GLU A 349 15.44 -12.61 35.96
CA GLU A 349 14.83 -11.77 36.99
C GLU A 349 13.67 -10.93 36.40
N ILE A 350 13.84 -10.38 35.19
CA ILE A 350 12.75 -9.69 34.48
C ILE A 350 11.63 -10.68 34.09
N ASN A 351 11.96 -11.87 33.56
CA ASN A 351 10.96 -12.92 33.28
C ASN A 351 10.14 -13.28 34.53
N TYR A 352 10.80 -13.42 35.69
CA TYR A 352 10.11 -13.66 36.96
C TYR A 352 9.17 -12.51 37.31
N ILE A 353 9.63 -11.25 37.27
CA ILE A 353 8.79 -10.07 37.53
C ILE A 353 7.57 -10.03 36.61
N LEU A 354 7.75 -10.24 35.30
CA LEU A 354 6.65 -10.26 34.33
C LEU A 354 5.65 -11.40 34.62
N SER A 355 6.13 -12.58 35.05
CA SER A 355 5.27 -13.73 35.38
C SER A 355 4.33 -13.48 36.57
N GLN A 356 4.65 -12.52 37.44
CA GLN A 356 3.84 -12.17 38.62
C GLN A 356 2.82 -11.06 38.34
N LEU A 357 2.80 -10.45 37.14
CA LEU A 357 1.85 -9.40 36.79
C LEU A 357 0.44 -9.98 36.60
N ASN A 358 -0.49 -9.61 37.48
CA ASN A 358 -1.85 -10.13 37.47
C ASN A 358 -2.61 -9.70 36.20
N PHE A 359 -2.27 -8.50 35.67
CA PHE A 359 -2.72 -8.02 34.36
C PHE A 359 -2.48 -9.04 33.23
N LEU A 360 -1.29 -9.65 33.17
CA LEU A 360 -0.86 -10.48 32.03
C LEU A 360 -1.75 -11.72 31.85
N ARG A 361 -2.15 -12.33 32.97
CA ARG A 361 -3.08 -13.46 33.02
C ARG A 361 -4.49 -13.06 32.57
N VAL A 362 -5.01 -11.96 33.10
CA VAL A 362 -6.37 -11.47 32.79
C VAL A 362 -6.49 -11.00 31.34
N PHE A 363 -5.44 -10.40 30.78
CA PHE A 363 -5.36 -10.05 29.38
C PHE A 363 -5.47 -11.28 28.47
N GLN A 364 -4.70 -12.34 28.74
CA GLN A 364 -4.76 -13.60 27.99
C GLN A 364 -6.10 -14.34 28.15
N GLU A 365 -6.72 -14.28 29.33
CA GLU A 365 -8.07 -14.82 29.56
C GLU A 365 -9.12 -14.04 28.75
N ALA A 366 -9.02 -12.71 28.68
CA ALA A 366 -9.92 -11.86 27.91
C ALA A 366 -9.74 -12.01 26.39
N GLU A 367 -8.50 -12.03 25.90
CA GLU A 367 -8.15 -12.24 24.48
C GLU A 367 -8.68 -13.59 23.95
N ARG A 368 -8.58 -14.65 24.76
CA ARG A 368 -9.18 -15.96 24.45
C ARG A 368 -10.71 -15.94 24.44
N SER A 369 -11.32 -15.03 25.21
CA SER A 369 -12.79 -14.91 25.33
C SER A 369 -13.45 -14.11 24.20
N SER A 370 -12.74 -13.16 23.58
CA SER A 370 -13.31 -12.26 22.55
C SER A 370 -13.58 -12.95 21.22
N SER A 371 -12.91 -14.09 20.95
CA SER A 371 -12.87 -14.79 19.65
C SER A 371 -12.49 -13.90 18.45
N SER A 372 -11.88 -12.73 18.73
CA SER A 372 -11.62 -11.66 17.78
C SER A 372 -10.39 -10.86 18.19
N SER A 373 -9.56 -10.48 17.22
CA SER A 373 -8.36 -9.66 17.41
C SER A 373 -8.72 -8.20 17.67
N LEU A 374 -9.09 -7.90 18.92
CA LEU A 374 -9.31 -6.54 19.41
C LEU A 374 -7.98 -5.82 19.61
N ASP A 375 -7.96 -4.50 19.41
CA ASP A 375 -6.79 -3.70 19.75
C ASP A 375 -6.61 -3.60 21.28
N MET A 376 -5.41 -3.20 21.72
CA MET A 376 -5.03 -3.10 23.13
C MET A 376 -6.01 -2.26 23.96
N LYS A 377 -6.55 -1.18 23.37
CA LYS A 377 -7.47 -0.26 24.03
C LYS A 377 -8.87 -0.86 24.09
N SER A 378 -9.39 -1.36 22.97
CA SER A 378 -10.69 -2.05 22.91
C SER A 378 -10.74 -3.27 23.83
N LEU A 379 -9.65 -4.04 23.96
CA LEU A 379 -9.60 -5.18 24.88
C LEU A 379 -9.53 -4.72 26.34
N SER A 380 -8.80 -3.64 26.67
CA SER A 380 -8.83 -3.06 28.02
C SER A 380 -10.22 -2.51 28.39
N GLU A 381 -10.91 -1.84 27.46
CA GLU A 381 -12.29 -1.36 27.64
C GLU A 381 -13.27 -2.52 27.79
N LEU A 382 -13.04 -3.66 27.11
CA LEU A 382 -13.84 -4.88 27.27
C LEU A 382 -13.63 -5.51 28.66
N ILE A 383 -12.38 -5.57 29.15
CA ILE A 383 -12.05 -6.06 30.50
C ILE A 383 -12.72 -5.21 31.58
N GLU A 384 -12.68 -3.88 31.46
CA GLU A 384 -13.35 -2.94 32.37
C GLU A 384 -14.89 -3.09 32.29
N LYS A 385 -15.46 -3.04 31.07
CA LYS A 385 -16.91 -3.11 30.84
C LYS A 385 -17.55 -4.41 31.30
N ASN A 386 -16.86 -5.54 31.14
CA ASN A 386 -17.33 -6.84 31.60
C ASN A 386 -16.92 -7.14 33.06
N ASN A 387 -16.21 -6.22 33.72
CA ASN A 387 -15.67 -6.34 35.07
C ASN A 387 -14.84 -7.63 35.29
N TYR A 388 -14.09 -8.05 34.27
CA TYR A 388 -13.13 -9.16 34.37
C TYR A 388 -11.93 -8.80 35.26
N TYR A 389 -11.68 -7.50 35.46
CA TYR A 389 -10.73 -6.98 36.43
C TYR A 389 -11.35 -5.85 37.27
N PRO A 390 -11.67 -6.06 38.56
CA PRO A 390 -12.18 -5.00 39.43
C PRO A 390 -11.03 -4.06 39.84
N SER A 391 -10.78 -3.05 39.00
CA SER A 391 -9.81 -1.97 39.22
C SER A 391 -10.54 -0.64 39.45
N GLU A 392 -10.07 0.16 40.41
CA GLU A 392 -10.52 1.55 40.58
C GLU A 392 -9.88 2.52 39.57
N ASN A 393 -8.91 2.05 38.76
CA ASN A 393 -8.14 2.85 37.81
C ASN A 393 -8.16 2.28 36.38
N GLU A 394 -8.05 3.18 35.40
CA GLU A 394 -7.90 2.94 33.95
C GLU A 394 -6.80 1.90 33.64
N ILE A 395 -7.21 0.72 33.16
CA ILE A 395 -6.32 -0.44 32.95
C ILE A 395 -5.29 -0.15 31.84
N TYR A 396 -5.70 0.56 30.80
CA TYR A 396 -4.85 0.91 29.65
C TYR A 396 -3.59 1.72 30.04
N CYS A 397 -3.69 2.55 31.07
CA CYS A 397 -2.58 3.35 31.61
C CYS A 397 -2.13 2.87 33.00
N SER A 398 -2.37 1.60 33.34
CA SER A 398 -1.87 0.99 34.57
C SER A 398 -0.36 0.73 34.53
N ASN A 399 0.29 0.74 35.69
CA ASN A 399 1.75 0.53 35.77
C ASN A 399 2.15 -0.88 35.29
N GLU A 400 1.35 -1.93 35.54
CA GLU A 400 1.62 -3.29 35.08
C GLU A 400 1.61 -3.39 33.54
N MET A 401 0.61 -2.79 32.89
CA MET A 401 0.50 -2.68 31.43
C MET A 401 1.71 -1.95 30.85
N MET A 402 2.01 -0.75 31.38
CA MET A 402 3.10 0.08 30.88
C MET A 402 4.47 -0.59 31.10
N LEU A 403 4.67 -1.27 32.24
CA LEU A 403 5.87 -2.05 32.51
C LEU A 403 6.09 -3.13 31.44
N TYR A 404 5.13 -4.05 31.26
CA TYR A 404 5.25 -5.16 30.32
C TYR A 404 5.60 -4.65 28.91
N PHE A 405 4.87 -3.67 28.41
CA PHE A 405 5.03 -3.15 27.04
C PHE A 405 6.28 -2.27 26.84
N TRP A 406 6.78 -1.55 27.85
CA TRP A 406 8.06 -0.81 27.77
C TRP A 406 9.29 -1.69 27.97
N VAL A 407 9.14 -2.78 28.72
CA VAL A 407 10.14 -3.84 28.89
C VAL A 407 10.30 -4.57 27.55
N THR A 408 9.22 -5.13 27.00
CA THR A 408 9.23 -5.82 25.69
C THR A 408 9.33 -4.87 24.47
N ASN A 409 9.51 -3.56 24.67
CA ASN A 409 9.61 -2.53 23.62
C ASN A 409 8.46 -2.50 22.59
N ARG A 410 7.25 -2.95 22.99
CA ARG A 410 6.09 -3.15 22.10
C ARG A 410 5.18 -1.92 21.97
N TYR A 411 5.19 -0.98 22.93
CA TYR A 411 4.34 0.21 22.86
C TYR A 411 4.96 1.45 23.52
N SER A 412 4.43 2.64 23.21
CA SER A 412 4.99 3.92 23.66
C SER A 412 4.30 4.53 24.88
N PHE A 413 2.97 4.45 25.00
CA PHE A 413 2.15 5.13 26.03
C PHE A 413 2.33 6.65 26.12
N ARG A 414 2.55 7.31 24.97
CA ARG A 414 2.45 8.79 24.87
C ARG A 414 1.09 9.27 25.39
N GLU A 415 0.04 8.49 25.12
CA GLU A 415 -1.36 8.63 25.51
C GLU A 415 -1.57 8.84 27.02
N CYS A 416 -0.76 8.17 27.85
CA CYS A 416 -0.91 8.20 29.30
C CYS A 416 -0.30 9.46 29.94
N THR A 417 0.49 10.25 29.20
CA THR A 417 1.06 11.52 29.69
C THR A 417 0.00 12.60 29.85
N SER A 418 0.10 13.45 30.86
CA SER A 418 -0.91 14.50 31.08
C SER A 418 -0.94 15.55 29.96
N GLY A 419 0.19 15.81 29.29
CA GLY A 419 0.26 16.61 28.08
C GLY A 419 -0.54 16.02 26.92
N MET A 420 -0.49 14.70 26.72
CA MET A 420 -1.26 14.04 25.65
C MET A 420 -2.75 13.88 26.02
N LYS A 421 -3.08 13.66 27.31
CA LYS A 421 -4.48 13.73 27.78
C LYS A 421 -5.09 15.12 27.56
N PHE A 422 -4.32 16.20 27.77
CA PHE A 422 -4.73 17.56 27.40
C PHE A 422 -4.92 17.75 25.88
N VAL A 423 -3.97 17.28 25.05
CA VAL A 423 -4.08 17.37 23.58
C VAL A 423 -5.30 16.61 23.05
N SER A 424 -5.65 15.48 23.68
CA SER A 424 -6.77 14.62 23.26
C SER A 424 -8.15 15.28 23.44
N ILE A 425 -8.27 16.33 24.26
CA ILE A 425 -9.48 17.17 24.38
C ILE A 425 -9.86 17.80 23.02
N PHE A 426 -8.89 18.02 22.14
CA PHE A 426 -9.10 18.61 20.81
C PHE A 426 -9.45 17.57 19.72
N GLY A 427 -9.67 16.30 20.09
CA GLY A 427 -10.10 15.22 19.21
C GLY A 427 -8.96 14.48 18.48
N PRO A 428 -9.25 13.29 17.90
CA PRO A 428 -8.25 12.37 17.37
C PRO A 428 -7.43 12.98 16.22
N GLY A 429 -8.05 13.79 15.35
CA GLY A 429 -7.33 14.47 14.26
C GLY A 429 -6.22 15.41 14.72
N ILE A 430 -6.38 16.04 15.89
CA ILE A 430 -5.36 16.93 16.47
C ILE A 430 -4.39 16.14 17.34
N SER A 431 -4.83 15.08 18.02
CA SER A 431 -3.97 14.31 18.92
C SER A 431 -3.08 13.27 18.22
N TYR A 432 -3.55 12.60 17.16
CA TYR A 432 -2.82 11.55 16.44
C TYR A 432 -1.41 11.97 15.95
N PRO A 433 -1.17 13.20 15.46
CA PRO A 433 0.18 13.70 15.17
C PRO A 433 1.14 13.71 16.37
N PHE A 434 0.65 13.94 17.60
CA PHE A 434 1.45 13.89 18.83
C PHE A 434 1.56 12.45 19.38
N LYS A 435 0.47 11.67 19.27
CA LYS A 435 0.40 10.22 19.53
C LYS A 435 1.50 9.46 18.78
N SER A 436 1.70 9.79 17.51
CA SER A 436 2.69 9.16 16.63
C SER A 436 4.04 9.91 16.56
N GLY A 437 4.08 11.16 17.02
CA GLY A 437 5.30 11.95 17.25
C GLY A 437 6.20 12.15 16.02
N PHE A 438 7.50 12.15 16.28
CA PHE A 438 8.56 12.26 15.25
C PHE A 438 9.03 10.91 14.70
N ASN A 439 8.48 9.77 15.15
CA ASN A 439 8.91 8.45 14.68
C ASN A 439 8.65 8.32 13.16
N ILE A 440 9.72 7.98 12.43
CA ILE A 440 9.76 7.71 10.99
C ILE A 440 10.48 6.39 10.66
N ASN A 441 10.76 5.54 11.65
CA ASN A 441 11.74 4.46 11.56
C ASN A 441 11.46 3.49 10.41
N ASP A 442 10.19 3.14 10.17
CA ASP A 442 9.79 2.25 9.06
C ASP A 442 10.03 2.87 7.68
N ARG A 443 9.95 4.21 7.59
CA ARG A 443 10.31 4.95 6.37
C ARG A 443 11.82 5.03 6.20
N GLU A 444 12.56 5.28 7.28
CA GLU A 444 14.03 5.33 7.25
C GLU A 444 14.61 3.99 6.76
N TYR A 445 14.07 2.88 7.26
CA TYR A 445 14.34 1.53 6.76
C TYR A 445 13.96 1.37 5.28
N ALA A 446 12.76 1.80 4.87
CA ALA A 446 12.36 1.78 3.45
C ALA A 446 13.24 2.67 2.53
N TRP A 447 13.85 3.73 3.08
CA TRP A 447 14.76 4.63 2.37
C TRP A 447 16.15 4.02 2.20
N ASP A 448 16.68 3.37 3.23
CA ASP A 448 17.93 2.61 3.17
C ASP A 448 17.84 1.45 2.16
N ILE A 449 16.76 0.66 2.19
CA ILE A 449 16.46 -0.37 1.18
C ILE A 449 16.45 0.23 -0.24
N ALA A 450 15.83 1.40 -0.42
CA ALA A 450 15.77 2.06 -1.72
C ALA A 450 17.15 2.57 -2.19
N ILE A 451 17.99 3.06 -1.27
CA ILE A 451 19.37 3.49 -1.56
C ILE A 451 20.24 2.28 -1.93
N LYS A 452 20.23 1.20 -1.11
CA LYS A 452 20.89 -0.07 -1.40
C LYS A 452 20.46 -0.64 -2.75
N GLY A 453 19.15 -0.62 -3.03
CA GLY A 453 18.57 -1.05 -4.30
C GLY A 453 19.04 -0.24 -5.51
N PHE A 454 19.02 1.09 -5.41
CA PHE A 454 19.56 1.98 -6.45
C PHE A 454 21.05 1.72 -6.71
N LEU A 455 21.86 1.63 -5.65
CA LEU A 455 23.29 1.32 -5.77
C LEU A 455 23.55 -0.05 -6.43
N SER A 456 22.66 -1.03 -6.24
CA SER A 456 22.77 -2.37 -6.85
C SER A 456 22.40 -2.43 -8.34
N LYS A 457 21.49 -1.56 -8.81
CA LYS A 457 21.04 -1.50 -10.23
C LYS A 457 20.90 -0.03 -10.71
N PRO A 458 21.98 0.77 -10.78
CA PRO A 458 21.88 2.23 -10.88
C PRO A 458 21.32 2.78 -12.20
N LEU A 459 21.32 2.00 -13.29
CA LEU A 459 20.84 2.49 -14.60
C LEU A 459 19.31 2.44 -14.73
N PHE A 460 18.69 1.30 -14.40
CA PHE A 460 17.25 1.04 -14.60
C PHE A 460 16.53 0.51 -13.36
N GLY A 461 17.21 0.36 -12.21
CA GLY A 461 16.62 -0.19 -10.99
C GLY A 461 16.18 -1.65 -11.11
N VAL A 462 15.22 -2.07 -10.28
CA VAL A 462 14.54 -3.37 -10.37
C VAL A 462 13.32 -3.39 -11.29
N GLY A 463 13.06 -2.31 -12.02
CA GLY A 463 11.83 -2.07 -12.77
C GLY A 463 10.68 -1.53 -11.90
N PRO A 464 9.68 -0.86 -12.51
CA PRO A 464 8.44 -0.46 -11.83
C PRO A 464 7.77 -1.66 -11.14
N GLU A 465 6.99 -1.39 -10.08
CA GLU A 465 6.18 -2.36 -9.33
C GLU A 465 6.94 -3.48 -8.61
N ASN A 466 8.25 -3.60 -8.81
CA ASN A 466 9.10 -4.66 -8.29
C ASN A 466 9.87 -4.30 -7.01
N PHE A 467 9.44 -3.26 -6.27
CA PHE A 467 10.12 -2.85 -5.04
C PHE A 467 10.12 -3.91 -3.91
N PRO A 468 9.13 -4.82 -3.76
CA PRO A 468 9.23 -5.94 -2.83
C PRO A 468 10.50 -6.79 -2.97
N ILE A 469 11.04 -6.95 -4.19
CA ILE A 469 12.31 -7.68 -4.43
C ILE A 469 13.47 -7.04 -3.64
N LEU A 470 13.48 -5.71 -3.52
CA LEU A 470 14.48 -4.98 -2.75
C LEU A 470 14.27 -5.12 -1.24
N HIS A 471 13.01 -5.14 -0.80
CA HIS A 471 12.67 -5.32 0.61
C HIS A 471 13.16 -6.66 1.15
N TYR A 472 12.86 -7.77 0.48
CA TYR A 472 13.33 -9.10 0.87
C TYR A 472 14.85 -9.23 0.75
N LYS A 473 15.44 -8.76 -0.36
CA LYS A 473 16.90 -8.83 -0.58
C LYS A 473 17.73 -8.08 0.47
N TYR A 474 17.19 -7.01 1.04
CA TYR A 474 17.87 -6.19 2.05
C TYR A 474 17.17 -6.24 3.42
N LEU A 475 16.42 -7.33 3.68
CA LEU A 475 15.84 -7.63 4.99
C LEU A 475 16.95 -7.91 6.02
N ASP A 476 16.65 -7.62 7.28
CA ASP A 476 17.53 -7.81 8.42
C ASP A 476 16.85 -8.75 9.42
N LEU A 477 17.54 -9.81 9.83
CA LEU A 477 17.03 -10.84 10.74
C LEU A 477 16.69 -10.32 12.14
N SER A 478 17.28 -9.18 12.54
CA SER A 478 16.98 -8.52 13.82
C SER A 478 15.66 -7.72 13.82
N MET A 479 14.95 -7.68 12.68
CA MET A 479 13.63 -7.07 12.59
C MET A 479 12.55 -8.13 12.66
N SER A 480 11.68 -8.06 13.69
CA SER A 480 10.56 -8.97 13.86
C SER A 480 9.57 -8.92 12.69
N ASP A 481 8.92 -10.05 12.43
CA ASP A 481 7.88 -10.20 11.38
C ASP A 481 6.66 -9.28 11.57
N ASP A 482 6.51 -8.65 12.74
CA ASP A 482 5.51 -7.60 12.99
C ASP A 482 5.71 -6.34 12.10
N LYS A 483 6.84 -6.21 11.39
CA LYS A 483 7.08 -5.06 10.49
C LYS A 483 6.41 -5.27 9.12
N PRO A 484 5.64 -4.29 8.62
CA PRO A 484 4.84 -4.45 7.42
C PRO A 484 5.70 -4.66 6.17
N HIS A 485 5.34 -5.64 5.34
CA HIS A 485 5.98 -5.90 4.04
C HIS A 485 6.00 -4.63 3.17
N LEU A 486 7.19 -4.20 2.76
CA LEU A 486 7.37 -2.91 2.08
C LEU A 486 7.16 -3.01 0.57
N ASP A 487 5.95 -2.64 0.12
CA ASP A 487 5.58 -2.53 -1.29
C ASP A 487 6.20 -1.30 -2.00
N ARG A 488 6.50 -0.24 -1.24
CA ARG A 488 7.02 1.04 -1.73
C ARG A 488 8.06 1.62 -0.77
N ALA A 489 9.01 2.40 -1.32
CA ALA A 489 10.02 3.12 -0.54
C ALA A 489 9.46 4.28 0.32
N HIS A 490 8.15 4.56 0.27
CA HIS A 490 7.49 5.67 1.00
C HIS A 490 8.08 7.08 0.76
N ASN A 491 8.96 7.24 -0.23
CA ASN A 491 9.47 8.49 -0.77
C ASN A 491 9.56 8.33 -2.30
N ARG A 492 8.89 9.20 -3.07
CA ARG A 492 8.75 9.01 -4.52
C ARG A 492 10.06 9.17 -5.30
N ILE A 493 11.01 9.98 -4.83
CA ILE A 493 12.31 10.13 -5.50
C ILE A 493 13.16 8.87 -5.30
N LEU A 494 13.28 8.40 -4.05
CA LEU A 494 14.01 7.17 -3.74
C LEU A 494 13.36 5.94 -4.40
N HIS A 495 12.02 5.88 -4.43
CA HIS A 495 11.29 4.80 -5.12
C HIS A 495 11.59 4.78 -6.63
N VAL A 496 11.60 5.92 -7.32
CA VAL A 496 11.87 5.97 -8.76
C VAL A 496 13.37 5.75 -9.07
N LEU A 497 14.28 6.13 -8.17
CA LEU A 497 15.70 5.75 -8.28
C LEU A 497 15.89 4.23 -8.13
N SER A 498 15.23 3.59 -7.17
CA SER A 498 15.38 2.15 -6.92
C SER A 498 14.65 1.26 -7.94
N THR A 499 13.52 1.73 -8.49
CA THR A 499 12.70 1.00 -9.49
C THR A 499 12.94 1.42 -10.94
N SER A 500 13.61 2.53 -11.21
CA SER A 500 13.84 3.02 -12.59
C SER A 500 15.19 3.73 -12.79
N GLY A 501 16.09 3.60 -11.82
CA GLY A 501 17.48 4.04 -11.89
C GLY A 501 17.65 5.55 -12.04
N ILE A 502 18.88 5.94 -12.41
CA ILE A 502 19.25 7.35 -12.58
C ILE A 502 18.45 8.03 -13.69
N PHE A 503 18.07 7.30 -14.74
CA PHE A 503 17.22 7.84 -15.81
C PHE A 503 15.80 8.15 -15.30
N GLY A 504 15.21 7.28 -14.48
CA GLY A 504 13.93 7.53 -13.81
C GLY A 504 14.01 8.75 -12.89
N GLY A 505 15.05 8.80 -12.04
CA GLY A 505 15.27 9.92 -11.12
C GLY A 505 15.43 11.27 -11.84
N ILE A 506 16.27 11.33 -12.87
CA ILE A 506 16.49 12.56 -13.67
C ILE A 506 15.21 12.99 -14.38
N SER A 507 14.46 12.06 -15.00
CA SER A 507 13.24 12.42 -15.73
C SER A 507 12.10 12.85 -14.80
N LEU A 508 11.97 12.26 -13.61
CA LEU A 508 11.05 12.73 -12.56
C LEU A 508 11.39 14.15 -12.09
N ILE A 509 12.67 14.41 -11.78
CA ILE A 509 13.13 15.73 -11.34
C ILE A 509 12.93 16.78 -12.44
N ALA A 510 13.28 16.45 -13.70
CA ALA A 510 13.07 17.33 -14.84
C ALA A 510 11.58 17.67 -15.06
N LEU A 511 10.68 16.68 -14.90
CA LEU A 511 9.23 16.89 -14.95
C LEU A 511 8.78 17.86 -13.84
N TRP A 512 9.14 17.59 -12.58
CA TRP A 512 8.75 18.41 -11.43
C TRP A 512 9.28 19.85 -11.51
N SER A 513 10.57 20.02 -11.86
CA SER A 513 11.17 21.34 -12.07
C SER A 513 10.49 22.10 -13.21
N THR A 514 10.11 21.42 -14.30
CA THR A 514 9.41 22.07 -15.43
C THR A 514 7.99 22.50 -15.04
N ILE A 515 7.26 21.69 -14.24
CA ILE A 515 5.93 22.06 -13.74
C ILE A 515 6.04 23.33 -12.88
N LEU A 516 6.95 23.34 -11.90
CA LEU A 516 7.17 24.49 -11.02
C LEU A 516 7.61 25.74 -11.80
N PHE A 517 8.53 25.60 -12.76
CA PHE A 517 8.99 26.69 -13.62
C PHE A 517 7.85 27.32 -14.45
N LEU A 518 7.00 26.49 -15.07
CA LEU A 518 5.87 27.00 -15.85
C LEU A 518 4.80 27.65 -14.96
N LEU A 519 4.53 27.12 -13.77
CA LEU A 519 3.64 27.75 -12.78
C LEU A 519 4.18 29.10 -12.32
N MET A 520 5.48 29.18 -11.98
CA MET A 520 6.16 30.44 -11.66
C MET A 520 6.08 31.45 -12.80
N LYS A 521 6.31 31.03 -14.06
CA LYS A 521 6.12 31.89 -15.23
C LYS A 521 4.72 32.48 -15.31
N LYS A 522 3.67 31.72 -14.98
CA LYS A 522 2.28 32.22 -14.91
C LYS A 522 2.03 33.16 -13.71
N ILE A 523 2.62 32.91 -12.55
CA ILE A 523 2.56 33.80 -11.38
C ILE A 523 3.12 35.19 -11.70
N PHE A 524 4.19 35.26 -12.50
CA PHE A 524 4.75 36.55 -12.90
C PHE A 524 4.02 37.21 -14.07
N SER A 525 3.45 36.43 -15.02
CA SER A 525 2.85 36.97 -16.26
C SER A 525 1.31 37.11 -16.28
N SER A 526 0.57 36.61 -15.30
CA SER A 526 -0.91 36.57 -15.35
C SER A 526 -1.58 37.66 -14.50
N LYS A 527 -2.68 38.25 -15.00
CA LYS A 527 -3.60 39.08 -14.18
C LYS A 527 -4.14 38.27 -12.99
N PHE A 528 -4.44 36.99 -13.19
CA PHE A 528 -4.95 36.09 -12.16
C PHE A 528 -3.82 35.40 -11.39
N TYR A 529 -2.76 36.14 -11.02
CA TYR A 529 -1.55 35.56 -10.41
C TYR A 529 -1.84 34.75 -9.14
N ILE A 530 -2.84 35.13 -8.33
CA ILE A 530 -3.18 34.41 -7.08
C ILE A 530 -3.69 32.98 -7.37
N PHE A 531 -4.47 32.78 -8.43
CA PHE A 531 -4.87 31.44 -8.88
C PHE A 531 -3.65 30.56 -9.22
N TRP A 532 -2.63 31.14 -9.87
CA TRP A 532 -1.39 30.42 -10.18
C TRP A 532 -0.48 30.22 -8.96
N ILE A 533 -0.49 31.13 -7.97
CA ILE A 533 0.17 30.92 -6.68
C ILE A 533 -0.45 29.70 -5.98
N MET A 534 -1.78 29.62 -5.95
CA MET A 534 -2.48 28.49 -5.33
C MET A 534 -2.22 27.17 -6.07
N LEU A 535 -2.18 27.15 -7.41
CA LEU A 535 -1.78 25.95 -8.16
C LEU A 535 -0.33 25.52 -7.89
N ALA A 536 0.60 26.48 -7.72
CA ALA A 536 1.97 26.18 -7.32
C ALA A 536 2.05 25.66 -5.86
N SER A 537 1.29 26.24 -4.94
CA SER A 537 1.16 25.75 -3.56
C SER A 537 0.60 24.33 -3.51
N ALA A 538 -0.39 24.01 -4.36
CA ALA A 538 -0.95 22.67 -4.49
C ALA A 538 0.09 21.66 -4.98
N PHE A 539 0.86 22.02 -6.02
CA PHE A 539 1.95 21.18 -6.55
C PHE A 539 3.08 20.98 -5.52
N ILE A 540 3.47 22.03 -4.80
CA ILE A 540 4.49 21.96 -3.73
C ILE A 540 3.98 21.11 -2.57
N SER A 541 2.72 21.27 -2.15
CA SER A 541 2.10 20.45 -1.10
C SER A 541 2.14 18.97 -1.47
N TYR A 542 1.73 18.61 -2.69
CA TYR A 542 1.86 17.25 -3.21
C TYR A 542 3.31 16.75 -3.22
N ALA A 543 4.24 17.51 -3.80
CA ALA A 543 5.63 17.09 -3.96
C ALA A 543 6.32 16.84 -2.60
N ILE A 544 6.01 17.63 -1.59
CA ILE A 544 6.52 17.46 -0.21
C ILE A 544 5.81 16.29 0.49
N SER A 545 4.49 16.12 0.34
CA SER A 545 3.78 14.93 0.84
C SER A 545 4.41 13.64 0.30
N LEU A 546 4.78 13.63 -0.99
CA LEU A 546 5.43 12.49 -1.65
C LEU A 546 6.86 12.17 -1.17
N MET A 547 7.41 12.91 -0.21
CA MET A 547 8.62 12.49 0.51
C MET A 547 8.31 11.47 1.62
N PHE A 548 7.03 11.33 2.02
CA PHE A 548 6.57 10.48 3.14
C PHE A 548 5.43 9.51 2.76
N ILE A 549 4.89 9.61 1.55
CA ILE A 549 3.91 8.72 0.94
C ILE A 549 4.21 8.52 -0.55
N PHE A 550 3.51 7.61 -1.21
CA PHE A 550 3.53 7.44 -2.67
C PHE A 550 2.25 8.02 -3.31
N PRO A 551 2.24 8.34 -4.63
CA PRO A 551 1.03 8.76 -5.31
C PRO A 551 0.03 7.59 -5.41
N VAL A 552 -1.23 7.94 -5.65
CA VAL A 552 -2.30 7.02 -6.05
C VAL A 552 -3.10 7.69 -7.16
N SER A 553 -3.91 6.93 -7.92
CA SER A 553 -4.69 7.45 -9.05
C SER A 553 -5.40 8.79 -8.73
N SER A 554 -6.09 8.89 -7.59
CA SER A 554 -6.80 10.10 -7.15
C SER A 554 -5.91 11.34 -6.98
N THR A 555 -4.67 11.20 -6.50
CA THR A 555 -3.72 12.33 -6.36
C THR A 555 -2.96 12.59 -7.66
N TYR A 556 -2.60 11.53 -8.41
CA TYR A 556 -1.89 11.63 -9.68
C TYR A 556 -2.72 12.36 -10.74
N LEU A 557 -4.04 12.06 -10.82
CA LEU A 557 -5.02 12.79 -11.64
C LEU A 557 -4.91 14.32 -11.47
N GLN A 558 -4.73 14.80 -10.24
CA GLN A 558 -4.67 16.24 -9.96
C GLN A 558 -3.44 16.90 -10.60
N ILE A 559 -2.31 16.20 -10.60
CA ILE A 559 -1.07 16.68 -11.21
C ILE A 559 -1.13 16.54 -12.73
N ILE A 560 -1.78 15.50 -13.25
CA ILE A 560 -2.07 15.36 -14.68
C ILE A 560 -2.98 16.49 -15.19
N LEU A 561 -3.97 16.94 -14.41
CA LEU A 561 -4.77 18.13 -14.73
C LEU A 561 -3.92 19.41 -14.78
N ILE A 562 -2.98 19.59 -13.84
CA ILE A 562 -2.03 20.73 -13.85
C ILE A 562 -1.11 20.66 -15.07
N ILE A 563 -0.49 19.51 -15.33
CA ILE A 563 0.36 19.25 -16.51
C ILE A 563 -0.41 19.57 -17.80
N SER A 564 -1.65 19.13 -17.91
CA SER A 564 -2.48 19.31 -19.12
C SER A 564 -2.93 20.76 -19.32
N LEU A 565 -3.28 21.48 -18.25
CA LEU A 565 -3.55 22.93 -18.27
C LEU A 565 -2.32 23.74 -18.72
N LEU A 566 -1.12 23.36 -18.25
CA LEU A 566 0.14 23.97 -18.67
C LEU A 566 0.52 23.59 -20.10
N SER A 567 0.13 22.39 -20.54
CA SER A 567 0.44 21.84 -21.87
C SER A 567 -0.53 22.26 -22.98
N LYS A 568 -1.68 22.88 -22.63
CA LYS A 568 -2.79 23.14 -23.56
C LYS A 568 -2.35 23.77 -24.89
N SER A 569 -2.89 23.23 -25.98
CA SER A 569 -2.59 23.69 -27.33
C SER A 569 -3.18 25.08 -27.60
N SER A 570 -2.59 25.79 -28.55
CA SER A 570 -3.00 27.11 -29.02
C SER A 570 -4.45 27.13 -29.54
N THR A 571 -5.10 28.29 -29.45
CA THR A 571 -6.43 28.49 -30.02
C THR A 571 -6.41 28.29 -31.53
N LEU A 572 -7.40 27.57 -32.04
CA LEU A 572 -7.57 27.37 -33.48
C LEU A 572 -7.60 28.74 -34.18
N LYS A 573 -6.77 28.87 -35.22
CA LYS A 573 -6.97 29.88 -36.26
C LYS A 573 -8.10 29.41 -37.15
N ASP A 574 -8.89 30.33 -37.70
CA ASP A 574 -9.87 29.99 -38.71
C ASP A 574 -9.15 29.34 -39.90
N THR A 575 -9.49 28.08 -40.18
CA THR A 575 -9.02 27.44 -41.40
C THR A 575 -9.76 28.09 -42.56
N PRO A 576 -9.07 28.48 -43.66
CA PRO A 576 -9.77 29.02 -44.82
C PRO A 576 -10.76 27.97 -45.33
N ASN A 577 -11.94 28.42 -45.77
CA ASN A 577 -12.97 27.56 -46.35
C ASN A 577 -12.50 27.02 -47.72
N VAL A 578 -11.62 26.02 -47.70
CA VAL A 578 -11.21 25.28 -48.90
C VAL A 578 -12.44 24.56 -49.44
N VAL A 579 -12.82 24.90 -50.67
CA VAL A 579 -13.93 24.25 -51.38
C VAL A 579 -13.45 22.87 -51.81
N GLU A 580 -13.84 21.84 -51.06
CA GLU A 580 -13.53 20.44 -51.37
C GLU A 580 -14.30 20.01 -52.63
N ASN A 581 -13.61 19.42 -53.60
CA ASN A 581 -14.28 18.77 -54.73
C ASN A 581 -14.99 17.47 -54.28
N ASN A 582 -15.80 16.87 -55.17
CA ASN A 582 -16.60 15.69 -54.83
C ASN A 582 -15.75 14.46 -54.46
N GLU A 583 -14.62 14.24 -55.12
CA GLU A 583 -13.72 13.10 -54.86
C GLU A 583 -13.00 13.27 -53.52
N GLU A 584 -12.40 14.43 -53.26
CA GLU A 584 -11.82 14.78 -51.97
C GLU A 584 -12.84 14.64 -50.83
N ARG A 585 -14.06 15.14 -51.05
CA ARG A 585 -15.13 15.05 -50.06
C ARG A 585 -15.48 13.59 -49.78
N PHE A 586 -15.70 12.79 -50.82
CA PHE A 586 -15.96 11.36 -50.70
C PHE A 586 -14.81 10.65 -49.96
N THR A 587 -13.57 10.83 -50.39
CA THR A 587 -12.38 10.23 -49.75
C THR A 587 -12.28 10.61 -48.26
N LYS A 588 -12.45 11.88 -47.91
CA LYS A 588 -12.39 12.34 -46.50
C LYS A 588 -13.58 11.83 -45.67
N ASP A 589 -14.76 11.73 -46.27
CA ASP A 589 -15.95 11.15 -45.63
C ASP A 589 -15.76 9.64 -45.40
N SER A 590 -15.28 8.90 -46.40
CA SER A 590 -14.93 7.47 -46.30
C SER A 590 -13.85 7.21 -45.26
N ILE A 591 -12.78 8.01 -45.20
CA ILE A 591 -11.77 7.94 -44.14
C ILE A 591 -12.43 8.13 -42.77
N SER A 592 -13.30 9.14 -42.62
CA SER A 592 -13.99 9.40 -41.35
C SER A 592 -14.88 8.24 -40.91
N VAL A 593 -15.62 7.62 -41.83
CA VAL A 593 -16.44 6.41 -41.57
C VAL A 593 -15.56 5.21 -41.22
N VAL A 594 -14.55 4.88 -42.03
CA VAL A 594 -13.67 3.73 -41.82
C VAL A 594 -12.89 3.85 -40.50
N THR A 595 -12.32 5.03 -40.20
CA THR A 595 -11.71 5.29 -38.90
C THR A 595 -12.72 5.17 -37.76
N SER A 596 -13.96 5.66 -37.92
CA SER A 596 -14.99 5.50 -36.87
C SER A 596 -15.30 4.03 -36.55
N VAL A 597 -15.43 3.18 -37.57
CA VAL A 597 -15.66 1.73 -37.40
C VAL A 597 -14.45 1.05 -36.75
N ILE A 598 -13.23 1.30 -37.25
CA ILE A 598 -12.00 0.73 -36.70
C ILE A 598 -11.79 1.19 -35.26
N THR A 599 -11.94 2.48 -34.97
CA THR A 599 -11.78 3.04 -33.64
C THR A 599 -12.82 2.50 -32.66
N LEU A 600 -14.08 2.31 -33.06
CA LEU A 600 -15.10 1.69 -32.21
C LEU A 600 -14.75 0.22 -31.90
N ALA A 601 -14.30 -0.55 -32.89
CA ALA A 601 -13.85 -1.92 -32.69
C ALA A 601 -12.61 -2.01 -31.77
N VAL A 602 -11.63 -1.14 -31.95
CA VAL A 602 -10.45 -1.06 -31.07
C VAL A 602 -10.82 -0.66 -29.64
N VAL A 603 -11.71 0.34 -29.45
CA VAL A 603 -12.19 0.71 -28.12
C VAL A 603 -12.95 -0.44 -27.46
N PHE A 604 -13.79 -1.16 -28.19
CA PHE A 604 -14.47 -2.37 -27.67
C PHE A 604 -13.47 -3.46 -27.25
N LEU A 605 -12.46 -3.75 -28.06
CA LEU A 605 -11.41 -4.72 -27.73
C LEU A 605 -10.57 -4.29 -26.51
N LEU A 606 -10.24 -2.99 -26.38
CA LEU A 606 -9.53 -2.44 -25.23
C LEU A 606 -10.37 -2.52 -23.95
N VAL A 607 -11.65 -2.09 -24.00
CA VAL A 607 -12.59 -2.21 -22.87
C VAL A 607 -12.77 -3.68 -22.46
N ARG A 608 -12.89 -4.61 -23.42
CA ARG A 608 -12.95 -6.05 -23.12
C ARG A 608 -11.68 -6.54 -22.40
N SER A 609 -10.51 -6.15 -22.87
CA SER A 609 -9.23 -6.76 -22.48
C SER A 609 -8.55 -6.13 -21.27
N PHE A 610 -8.77 -4.84 -21.01
CA PHE A 610 -8.17 -4.09 -19.90
C PHE A 610 -9.17 -3.74 -18.79
N ILE A 611 -10.46 -4.00 -18.99
CA ILE A 611 -11.52 -3.62 -18.03
C ILE A 611 -12.42 -4.79 -17.72
N TYR A 612 -13.20 -5.30 -18.68
CA TYR A 612 -14.19 -6.35 -18.41
C TYR A 612 -13.55 -7.63 -17.87
N ILE A 613 -12.58 -8.21 -18.60
CA ILE A 613 -11.92 -9.46 -18.17
C ILE A 613 -11.19 -9.26 -16.82
N PRO A 614 -10.38 -8.21 -16.60
CA PRO A 614 -9.79 -7.94 -15.29
C PRO A 614 -10.79 -7.69 -14.16
N PHE A 615 -11.90 -6.99 -14.41
CA PHE A 615 -12.90 -6.68 -13.39
C PHE A 615 -13.67 -7.92 -12.94
N GLU A 616 -14.07 -8.80 -13.87
CA GLU A 616 -14.71 -10.07 -13.51
C GLU A 616 -13.73 -11.06 -12.85
N ALA A 617 -12.42 -10.96 -13.11
CA ALA A 617 -11.40 -11.69 -12.34
C ALA A 617 -11.29 -11.14 -10.90
N ALA A 618 -11.20 -9.82 -10.74
CA ALA A 618 -11.05 -9.16 -9.43
C ALA A 618 -12.21 -9.43 -8.44
N LYS A 619 -13.39 -9.83 -8.92
CA LYS A 619 -14.54 -10.24 -8.07
C LYS A 619 -14.38 -11.61 -7.42
N VAL A 620 -13.50 -12.46 -7.96
CA VAL A 620 -13.35 -13.87 -7.57
C VAL A 620 -11.90 -14.26 -7.24
N THR A 621 -10.96 -13.33 -7.38
CA THR A 621 -9.60 -13.48 -6.86
C THR A 621 -9.68 -13.67 -5.33
N PRO A 622 -9.09 -14.74 -4.77
CA PRO A 622 -9.01 -14.91 -3.31
C PRO A 622 -8.37 -13.69 -2.61
N PRO A 623 -8.72 -13.40 -1.35
CA PRO A 623 -9.61 -14.17 -0.47
C PRO A 623 -11.12 -13.97 -0.73
N LEU A 624 -11.51 -13.26 -1.81
CA LEU A 624 -12.93 -13.10 -2.16
C LEU A 624 -13.52 -14.33 -2.87
N GLY A 625 -14.85 -14.36 -2.93
CA GLY A 625 -15.64 -15.50 -3.38
C GLY A 625 -16.03 -16.43 -2.22
N LYS A 626 -16.79 -17.48 -2.55
CA LYS A 626 -17.05 -18.63 -1.66
C LYS A 626 -16.82 -19.91 -2.44
N PRO A 627 -15.56 -20.17 -2.86
CA PRO A 627 -15.24 -21.27 -3.77
C PRO A 627 -15.61 -22.62 -3.14
N SER A 628 -16.29 -23.45 -3.91
CA SER A 628 -16.77 -24.77 -3.51
C SER A 628 -15.68 -25.86 -3.55
N SER A 629 -14.60 -25.61 -4.30
CA SER A 629 -13.47 -26.53 -4.47
C SER A 629 -12.20 -25.78 -4.82
N VAL A 630 -11.04 -26.40 -4.62
CA VAL A 630 -9.73 -25.83 -5.00
C VAL A 630 -9.59 -25.68 -6.52
N ILE A 631 -10.27 -26.52 -7.31
CA ILE A 631 -10.35 -26.36 -8.78
C ILE A 631 -11.05 -25.04 -9.14
N GLU A 632 -12.14 -24.70 -8.45
CA GLU A 632 -12.82 -23.41 -8.63
C GLU A 632 -11.90 -22.24 -8.26
N ILE A 633 -11.06 -22.39 -7.22
CA ILE A 633 -10.03 -21.39 -6.89
C ILE A 633 -9.02 -21.25 -8.05
N GLN A 634 -8.52 -22.37 -8.59
CA GLN A 634 -7.56 -22.37 -9.71
C GLN A 634 -8.14 -21.68 -10.95
N GLU A 635 -9.39 -21.99 -11.31
CA GLU A 635 -10.09 -21.30 -12.40
C GLU A 635 -10.27 -19.81 -12.13
N ASN A 636 -10.70 -19.44 -10.92
CA ASN A 636 -10.92 -18.05 -10.52
C ASN A 636 -9.63 -17.22 -10.59
N VAL A 637 -8.53 -17.75 -10.05
CA VAL A 637 -7.19 -17.14 -10.09
C VAL A 637 -6.69 -16.98 -11.53
N ASN A 638 -6.91 -17.96 -12.40
CA ASN A 638 -6.46 -17.93 -13.78
C ASN A 638 -7.39 -17.16 -14.76
N LYS A 639 -8.50 -16.56 -14.31
CA LYS A 639 -9.37 -15.71 -15.18
C LYS A 639 -8.64 -14.52 -15.78
N PHE A 640 -7.59 -14.00 -15.14
CA PHE A 640 -6.69 -13.02 -15.73
C PHE A 640 -5.22 -13.29 -15.38
N PRO A 641 -4.52 -14.18 -16.13
CA PRO A 641 -3.20 -14.71 -15.75
C PRO A 641 -2.12 -13.66 -15.49
N LYS A 642 -2.27 -12.45 -16.03
CA LYS A 642 -1.30 -11.35 -15.90
C LYS A 642 -1.31 -10.67 -14.53
N LEU A 643 -2.34 -10.91 -13.72
CA LEU A 643 -2.47 -10.46 -12.33
C LEU A 643 -2.80 -11.63 -11.38
N ALA A 644 -2.61 -12.87 -11.84
CA ALA A 644 -2.98 -14.06 -11.09
C ALA A 644 -2.09 -14.30 -9.86
N ASN A 645 -0.85 -13.81 -9.86
CA ASN A 645 0.14 -14.13 -8.81
C ASN A 645 -0.28 -13.74 -7.39
N TYR A 646 -1.00 -12.63 -7.21
CA TYR A 646 -1.64 -12.31 -5.92
C TYR A 646 -2.62 -13.42 -5.51
N GLY A 647 -3.53 -13.81 -6.40
CA GLY A 647 -4.48 -14.90 -6.17
C GLY A 647 -3.81 -16.28 -5.98
N ARG A 648 -2.63 -16.52 -6.57
CA ARG A 648 -1.82 -17.73 -6.36
C ARG A 648 -1.18 -17.77 -4.97
N GLN A 649 -0.66 -16.62 -4.51
CA GLN A 649 -0.15 -16.48 -3.14
C GLN A 649 -1.26 -16.78 -2.12
N GLU A 650 -2.44 -16.17 -2.30
CA GLU A 650 -3.61 -16.42 -1.45
C GLU A 650 -4.13 -17.88 -1.54
N LEU A 651 -4.15 -18.47 -2.75
CA LEU A 651 -4.42 -19.90 -2.94
C LEU A 651 -3.43 -20.77 -2.14
N PHE A 652 -2.13 -20.47 -2.17
CA PHE A 652 -1.15 -21.23 -1.39
C PHE A 652 -1.36 -21.06 0.11
N TYR A 653 -1.70 -19.88 0.62
CA TYR A 653 -2.04 -19.70 2.04
C TYR A 653 -3.32 -20.46 2.45
N ILE A 654 -4.36 -20.48 1.60
CA ILE A 654 -5.54 -21.32 1.80
C ILE A 654 -5.16 -22.80 1.86
N LEU A 655 -4.29 -23.27 0.94
CA LEU A 655 -3.83 -24.65 0.94
C LEU A 655 -2.98 -25.00 2.18
N ILE A 656 -2.08 -24.11 2.64
CA ILE A 656 -1.28 -24.33 3.86
C ILE A 656 -2.18 -24.52 5.08
N ARG A 657 -3.29 -23.79 5.15
CA ARG A 657 -4.27 -23.89 6.23
C ARG A 657 -5.14 -25.15 6.13
N ASP A 658 -5.61 -25.50 4.93
CA ASP A 658 -6.74 -26.42 4.74
C ASP A 658 -6.34 -27.83 4.26
N TYR A 659 -5.10 -28.06 3.77
CA TYR A 659 -4.71 -29.32 3.13
C TYR A 659 -4.93 -30.57 4.00
N ASP A 660 -4.64 -30.51 5.30
CA ASP A 660 -4.83 -31.64 6.21
C ASP A 660 -6.32 -31.99 6.38
N GLN A 661 -7.21 -30.97 6.43
CA GLN A 661 -8.65 -31.21 6.48
C GLN A 661 -9.15 -31.76 5.14
N MET A 662 -8.67 -31.24 4.01
CA MET A 662 -9.00 -31.76 2.68
C MET A 662 -8.60 -33.24 2.52
N LEU A 663 -7.36 -33.59 2.89
CA LEU A 663 -6.83 -34.94 2.74
C LEU A 663 -7.43 -35.92 3.77
N SER A 664 -7.76 -35.46 4.98
CA SER A 664 -8.51 -36.25 5.96
C SER A 664 -9.95 -36.54 5.49
N ASN A 665 -10.62 -35.56 4.91
CA ASN A 665 -11.93 -35.75 4.28
C ASN A 665 -11.83 -36.76 3.11
N ALA A 666 -10.86 -36.60 2.21
CA ALA A 666 -10.61 -37.54 1.11
C ALA A 666 -10.32 -38.98 1.60
N ASN A 667 -9.54 -39.13 2.67
CA ASN A 667 -9.29 -40.42 3.33
C ASN A 667 -10.59 -41.07 3.83
N SER A 668 -11.49 -40.31 4.45
CA SER A 668 -12.79 -40.83 4.91
C SER A 668 -13.75 -41.21 3.78
N GLN A 669 -13.46 -40.77 2.55
CA GLN A 669 -14.22 -41.08 1.33
C GLN A 669 -13.57 -42.17 0.47
N GLY A 670 -12.33 -42.60 0.79
CA GLY A 670 -11.59 -43.63 0.05
C GLY A 670 -10.89 -43.13 -1.23
N ASN A 671 -10.69 -41.81 -1.37
CA ASN A 671 -10.14 -41.17 -2.56
C ASN A 671 -8.83 -40.40 -2.25
N PHE A 672 -7.94 -40.95 -1.41
CA PHE A 672 -6.78 -40.19 -0.92
C PHE A 672 -5.77 -39.91 -2.05
N ALA A 673 -5.27 -40.93 -2.76
CA ALA A 673 -4.27 -40.74 -3.82
C ALA A 673 -4.77 -39.85 -4.96
N GLU A 674 -6.06 -39.92 -5.33
CA GLU A 674 -6.64 -39.03 -6.34
C GLU A 674 -6.59 -37.57 -5.86
N SER A 675 -7.01 -37.31 -4.62
CA SER A 675 -7.01 -35.97 -4.03
C SER A 675 -5.59 -35.43 -3.80
N TYR A 676 -4.68 -36.28 -3.35
CA TYR A 676 -3.27 -35.95 -3.12
C TYR A 676 -2.54 -35.64 -4.43
N ASN A 677 -2.69 -36.48 -5.46
CA ASN A 677 -2.10 -36.23 -6.78
C ASN A 677 -2.68 -34.98 -7.42
N SER A 678 -4.00 -34.75 -7.31
CA SER A 678 -4.64 -33.52 -7.78
C SER A 678 -4.07 -32.28 -7.10
N LEU A 679 -3.89 -32.31 -5.77
CA LEU A 679 -3.27 -31.23 -5.00
C LEU A 679 -1.81 -31.00 -5.42
N LYS A 680 -1.00 -32.06 -5.54
CA LYS A 680 0.40 -32.01 -5.96
C LYS A 680 0.57 -31.42 -7.37
N ILE A 681 -0.27 -31.85 -8.31
CA ILE A 681 -0.31 -31.33 -9.69
C ILE A 681 -0.70 -29.85 -9.69
N LEU A 682 -1.70 -29.45 -8.92
CA LEU A 682 -2.18 -28.07 -8.84
C LEU A 682 -1.14 -27.12 -8.24
N ILE A 683 -0.47 -27.52 -7.15
CA ILE A 683 0.63 -26.74 -6.56
C ILE A 683 1.78 -26.58 -7.57
N GLU A 684 2.14 -27.66 -8.28
CA GLU A 684 3.20 -27.62 -9.28
C GLU A 684 2.85 -26.74 -10.50
N GLN A 685 1.61 -26.84 -10.99
CA GLN A 685 1.12 -26.00 -12.10
C GLN A 685 1.11 -24.52 -11.73
N GLU A 686 0.50 -24.15 -10.60
CA GLU A 686 0.40 -22.73 -10.21
C GLU A 686 1.74 -22.15 -9.78
N TYR A 687 2.63 -22.93 -9.15
CA TYR A 687 3.97 -22.46 -8.80
C TYR A 687 4.80 -22.19 -10.06
N ASN A 688 4.83 -23.13 -11.02
CA ASN A 688 5.50 -22.92 -12.31
C ASN A 688 4.90 -21.76 -13.11
N ALA A 689 3.56 -21.61 -13.09
CA ALA A 689 2.88 -20.49 -13.74
C ALA A 689 3.16 -19.14 -13.06
N ALA A 690 3.46 -19.13 -11.76
CA ALA A 690 3.78 -17.93 -11.01
C ALA A 690 5.22 -17.43 -11.22
N ILE A 691 6.20 -18.32 -11.07
CA ILE A 691 7.63 -17.97 -11.23
C ILE A 691 7.99 -17.62 -12.68
N ASN A 692 7.22 -18.09 -13.66
CA ASN A 692 7.33 -17.67 -15.07
C ASN A 692 6.89 -16.19 -15.31
N ILE A 693 6.17 -15.59 -14.35
CA ILE A 693 5.69 -14.20 -14.41
C ILE A 693 6.49 -13.29 -13.46
N GLU A 694 6.85 -13.80 -12.28
CA GLU A 694 7.66 -13.13 -11.26
C GLU A 694 8.68 -14.10 -10.61
N PRO A 695 9.83 -14.37 -11.25
CA PRO A 695 10.86 -15.31 -10.76
C PRO A 695 11.68 -14.80 -9.55
N ASP A 696 11.36 -13.60 -9.06
CA ASP A 696 11.99 -12.98 -7.89
C ASP A 696 10.96 -12.69 -6.76
N ASN A 697 9.72 -13.20 -6.85
CA ASN A 697 8.69 -12.96 -5.83
C ASN A 697 8.84 -13.95 -4.66
N PHE A 698 9.53 -13.50 -3.61
CA PHE A 698 9.86 -14.28 -2.43
C PHE A 698 8.68 -15.02 -1.78
N ASN A 699 7.52 -14.38 -1.64
CA ASN A 699 6.36 -14.98 -0.97
C ASN A 699 5.82 -16.21 -1.73
N ILE A 700 5.91 -16.20 -3.06
CA ILE A 700 5.49 -17.32 -3.91
C ILE A 700 6.42 -18.52 -3.71
N HIS A 701 7.72 -18.28 -3.58
CA HIS A 701 8.70 -19.32 -3.22
C HIS A 701 8.49 -19.83 -1.79
N PHE A 702 8.31 -18.94 -0.80
CA PHE A 702 8.09 -19.31 0.60
C PHE A 702 6.80 -20.14 0.81
N ALA A 703 5.69 -19.74 0.17
CA ALA A 703 4.43 -20.46 0.29
C ALA A 703 4.49 -21.83 -0.40
N ALA A 704 5.12 -21.93 -1.58
CA ALA A 704 5.33 -23.21 -2.26
C ALA A 704 6.30 -24.14 -1.50
N ALA A 705 7.39 -23.59 -0.93
CA ALA A 705 8.29 -24.34 -0.07
C ALA A 705 7.58 -24.87 1.18
N SER A 706 6.81 -24.02 1.87
CA SER A 706 5.98 -24.39 3.01
C SER A 706 5.02 -25.53 2.68
N LEU A 707 4.34 -25.46 1.52
CA LEU A 707 3.44 -26.52 1.06
C LEU A 707 4.16 -27.86 0.83
N TYR A 708 5.25 -27.88 0.04
CA TYR A 708 5.98 -29.12 -0.20
C TYR A 708 6.61 -29.70 1.07
N LEU A 709 7.03 -28.82 1.99
CA LEU A 709 7.55 -29.21 3.29
C LEU A 709 6.47 -29.85 4.17
N SER A 710 5.25 -29.31 4.16
CA SER A 710 4.06 -29.88 4.83
C SER A 710 3.58 -31.20 4.21
N LEU A 711 3.76 -31.37 2.89
CA LEU A 711 3.39 -32.58 2.16
C LEU A 711 4.46 -33.69 2.21
N SER A 712 5.67 -33.40 2.73
CA SER A 712 6.76 -34.37 2.86
C SER A 712 6.39 -35.58 3.75
N LYS A 713 5.50 -35.36 4.74
CA LYS A 713 4.92 -36.40 5.61
C LYS A 713 4.03 -37.44 4.91
N PHE A 714 3.77 -37.26 3.61
CA PHE A 714 3.04 -38.21 2.76
C PHE A 714 3.89 -38.76 1.61
N GLU A 715 4.98 -38.08 1.21
CA GLU A 715 5.86 -38.50 0.12
C GLU A 715 7.21 -37.78 0.23
N ALA A 716 8.28 -38.55 0.42
CA ALA A 716 9.62 -38.02 0.71
C ALA A 716 10.20 -37.12 -0.38
N SER A 717 9.92 -37.36 -1.67
CA SER A 717 10.48 -36.57 -2.79
C SER A 717 10.05 -35.10 -2.82
N ASN A 718 9.09 -34.69 -1.98
CA ASN A 718 8.80 -33.27 -1.79
C ASN A 718 9.94 -32.53 -1.06
N ILE A 719 10.80 -33.24 -0.32
CA ILE A 719 12.04 -32.72 0.28
C ILE A 719 13.00 -32.23 -0.81
N ASP A 720 13.06 -32.88 -1.97
CA ASP A 720 13.88 -32.46 -3.10
C ASP A 720 13.34 -31.17 -3.73
N LYS A 721 12.01 -31.06 -3.86
CA LYS A 721 11.35 -29.83 -4.29
C LYS A 721 11.64 -28.67 -3.33
N VAL A 722 11.55 -28.87 -2.02
CA VAL A 722 11.96 -27.85 -1.04
C VAL A 722 13.44 -27.51 -1.18
N SER A 723 14.31 -28.51 -1.36
CA SER A 723 15.75 -28.35 -1.54
C SER A 723 16.12 -27.55 -2.80
N LEU A 724 15.27 -27.54 -3.83
CA LEU A 724 15.42 -26.65 -5.00
C LEU A 724 14.91 -25.23 -4.72
N ILE A 725 13.72 -25.09 -4.13
CA ILE A 725 13.08 -23.78 -3.89
C ILE A 725 13.86 -22.96 -2.84
N ILE A 726 14.45 -23.62 -1.84
CA ILE A 726 15.18 -22.92 -0.77
C ILE A 726 16.45 -22.21 -1.26
N ASN A 727 17.07 -22.69 -2.35
CA ASN A 727 18.21 -22.00 -2.99
C ASN A 727 17.78 -20.65 -3.60
N GLU A 728 16.59 -20.60 -4.21
CA GLU A 728 16.01 -19.36 -4.72
C GLU A 728 15.58 -18.43 -3.58
N MET A 729 14.99 -18.97 -2.50
CA MET A 729 14.69 -18.20 -1.30
C MET A 729 15.94 -17.59 -0.64
N GLU A 730 17.06 -18.32 -0.58
CA GLU A 730 18.33 -17.81 -0.06
C GLU A 730 19.00 -16.81 -1.00
N ARG A 731 18.82 -16.94 -2.33
CA ARG A 731 19.21 -15.90 -3.31
C ARG A 731 18.39 -14.61 -3.15
N LEU A 732 17.09 -14.74 -2.84
CA LEU A 732 16.14 -13.63 -2.80
C LEU A 732 16.08 -12.92 -1.44
N SER A 733 16.23 -13.66 -0.35
CA SER A 733 16.05 -13.16 1.01
C SER A 733 16.92 -13.94 2.02
N PRO A 734 18.27 -13.86 1.92
CA PRO A 734 19.21 -14.64 2.75
C PRO A 734 19.13 -14.33 4.25
N ASN A 735 18.59 -13.16 4.58
CA ASN A 735 18.40 -12.64 5.93
C ASN A 735 16.90 -12.47 6.26
N SER A 736 16.07 -13.44 5.88
CA SER A 736 14.67 -13.54 6.33
C SER A 736 14.48 -14.60 7.40
N VAL A 737 13.54 -14.35 8.30
CA VAL A 737 13.01 -15.33 9.26
C VAL A 737 12.52 -16.56 8.49
N GLN A 738 11.76 -16.34 7.42
CA GLN A 738 11.13 -17.37 6.60
C GLN A 738 12.13 -18.30 5.91
N THR A 739 13.23 -17.79 5.33
CA THR A 739 14.29 -18.64 4.77
C THR A 739 14.99 -19.45 5.86
N LEU A 740 15.28 -18.82 7.01
CA LEU A 740 15.92 -19.53 8.12
C LEU A 740 15.03 -20.65 8.67
N GLU A 741 13.73 -20.40 8.82
CA GLU A 741 12.72 -21.36 9.27
C GLU A 741 12.67 -22.60 8.36
N ILE A 742 12.56 -22.40 7.04
CA ILE A 742 12.51 -23.50 6.08
C ILE A 742 13.83 -24.27 6.06
N LYS A 743 14.99 -23.60 6.20
CA LYS A 743 16.29 -24.28 6.30
C LYS A 743 16.41 -25.15 7.56
N ILE A 744 15.95 -24.67 8.72
CA ILE A 744 15.94 -25.45 9.98
C ILE A 744 15.04 -26.67 9.84
N ARG A 745 13.78 -26.49 9.41
CA ARG A 745 12.84 -27.59 9.18
C ARG A 745 13.39 -28.62 8.19
N LEU A 746 14.07 -28.18 7.13
CA LEU A 746 14.68 -29.05 6.12
C LEU A 746 15.85 -29.87 6.69
N ALA A 747 16.73 -29.28 7.50
CA ALA A 747 17.85 -29.99 8.14
C ALA A 747 17.34 -31.03 9.16
N LEU A 748 16.37 -30.66 10.00
CA LEU A 748 15.72 -31.56 10.96
C LEU A 748 15.05 -32.76 10.25
N LEU A 749 14.31 -32.53 9.16
CA LEU A 749 13.70 -33.60 8.37
C LEU A 749 14.71 -34.48 7.60
N LYS A 750 15.91 -33.95 7.31
CA LYS A 750 17.02 -34.74 6.75
C LYS A 750 17.83 -35.49 7.80
N ASN A 751 17.52 -35.33 9.08
CA ASN A 751 18.30 -35.82 10.22
C ASN A 751 19.77 -35.34 10.20
N ASP A 752 20.01 -34.13 9.69
CA ASP A 752 21.32 -33.45 9.71
C ASP A 752 21.42 -32.61 10.99
N ASP A 753 21.88 -33.22 12.08
CA ASP A 753 21.98 -32.56 13.38
C ASP A 753 23.05 -31.46 13.43
N ILE A 754 24.09 -31.57 12.59
CA ILE A 754 25.18 -30.59 12.50
C ILE A 754 24.70 -29.29 11.86
N GLU A 755 24.04 -29.36 10.69
CA GLU A 755 23.51 -28.15 10.03
C GLU A 755 22.27 -27.63 10.77
N ALA A 756 21.42 -28.51 11.33
CA ALA A 756 20.29 -28.09 12.15
C ALA A 756 20.75 -27.29 13.39
N GLU A 757 21.75 -27.76 14.14
CA GLU A 757 22.29 -27.02 15.30
C GLU A 757 22.84 -25.66 14.89
N LYS A 758 23.64 -25.60 13.82
CA LYS A 758 24.20 -24.36 13.28
C LYS A 758 23.12 -23.34 12.88
N LEU A 759 22.01 -23.79 12.30
CA LEU A 759 20.89 -22.93 11.92
C LEU A 759 20.03 -22.53 13.14
N VAL A 760 19.83 -23.43 14.10
CA VAL A 760 19.13 -23.15 15.36
C VAL A 760 19.90 -22.17 16.23
N ILE A 761 21.24 -22.21 16.23
CA ILE A 761 22.07 -21.17 16.87
C ILE A 761 21.81 -19.80 16.22
N LYS A 762 21.83 -19.71 14.87
CA LYS A 762 21.51 -18.46 14.16
C LYS A 762 20.08 -17.96 14.47
N TRP A 763 19.13 -18.86 14.71
CA TRP A 763 17.78 -18.53 15.18
C TRP A 763 17.79 -17.99 16.62
N ARG A 764 18.49 -18.67 17.55
CA ARG A 764 18.70 -18.21 18.94
C ARG A 764 19.46 -16.88 19.03
N GLU A 765 20.24 -16.50 18.03
CA GLU A 765 20.90 -15.19 17.91
C GLU A 765 19.96 -14.09 17.38
N SER A 766 19.04 -14.44 16.47
CA SER A 766 18.20 -13.48 15.73
C SER A 766 16.83 -13.22 16.35
N MET A 767 16.25 -14.20 17.05
CA MET A 767 14.85 -14.19 17.46
C MET A 767 14.60 -13.70 18.88
N PRO A 768 13.41 -13.14 19.19
CA PRO A 768 12.99 -12.90 20.55
C PRO A 768 12.79 -14.21 21.35
N TYR A 769 13.09 -14.18 22.64
CA TYR A 769 13.26 -15.35 23.53
C TYR A 769 12.06 -16.28 23.61
N GLN A 770 10.83 -15.75 23.49
CA GLN A 770 9.61 -16.57 23.49
C GLN A 770 9.61 -17.62 22.37
N VAL A 771 10.40 -17.41 21.31
CA VAL A 771 10.61 -18.40 20.24
C VAL A 771 12.08 -18.81 20.06
N LYS A 772 13.05 -18.30 20.84
CA LYS A 772 14.46 -18.76 20.74
C LYS A 772 14.59 -20.27 20.93
N GLY A 773 13.90 -20.81 21.93
CA GLY A 773 13.88 -22.26 22.21
C GLY A 773 12.90 -23.09 21.38
N PHE A 774 12.21 -22.49 20.39
CA PHE A 774 11.16 -23.14 19.60
C PHE A 774 11.63 -24.40 18.84
N TRP A 775 12.93 -24.47 18.51
CA TRP A 775 13.53 -25.60 17.83
C TRP A 775 14.25 -26.59 18.76
N ASP A 776 14.36 -26.30 20.06
CA ASP A 776 15.27 -27.02 20.96
C ASP A 776 14.82 -28.47 21.20
N GLU A 777 13.52 -28.69 21.39
CA GLU A 777 12.92 -30.04 21.48
C GLU A 777 13.18 -30.86 20.20
N ASN A 778 12.93 -30.26 19.03
CA ASN A 778 13.13 -30.93 17.74
C ASN A 778 14.62 -31.26 17.49
N LEU A 779 15.52 -30.33 17.79
CA LEU A 779 16.96 -30.53 17.63
C LEU A 779 17.48 -31.64 18.55
N ALA A 780 17.06 -31.65 19.82
CA ALA A 780 17.46 -32.67 20.79
C ALA A 780 16.89 -34.06 20.46
N ILE A 781 15.70 -34.13 19.84
CA ILE A 781 15.18 -35.38 19.23
C ILE A 781 16.07 -35.83 18.07
N THR A 782 16.42 -34.95 17.13
CA THR A 782 17.31 -35.27 15.98
C THR A 782 18.71 -35.71 16.43
N LYS A 783 19.23 -35.14 17.52
CA LYS A 783 20.51 -35.55 18.14
C LYS A 783 20.46 -36.88 18.89
N GLY A 784 19.28 -37.38 19.27
CA GLY A 784 19.11 -38.57 20.13
C GLY A 784 19.24 -38.29 21.63
N GLU A 785 19.20 -37.01 22.05
CA GLU A 785 19.24 -36.56 23.45
C GLU A 785 17.85 -36.70 24.11
N LEU A 786 16.78 -36.57 23.31
CA LEU A 786 15.39 -36.76 23.71
C LEU A 786 14.76 -37.95 22.98
N ILE A 787 13.95 -38.71 23.71
CA ILE A 787 13.05 -39.71 23.15
C ILE A 787 11.62 -39.16 23.24
N PRO A 788 10.93 -38.89 22.12
CA PRO A 788 9.52 -38.50 22.17
C PRO A 788 8.67 -39.69 22.62
N ASP A 789 7.77 -39.46 23.58
CA ASP A 789 6.90 -40.50 24.17
C ASP A 789 5.95 -41.16 23.14
N VAL A 790 5.82 -40.58 21.94
CA VAL A 790 5.12 -41.18 20.80
C VAL A 790 6.15 -41.67 19.78
N GLU A 791 6.24 -42.99 19.59
CA GLU A 791 6.86 -43.52 18.38
C GLU A 791 6.09 -43.03 17.14
N LEU A 792 6.77 -42.26 16.29
CA LEU A 792 6.39 -42.11 14.89
C LEU A 792 6.70 -43.43 14.16
N ASN A 793 5.93 -44.45 14.51
CA ASN A 793 6.06 -45.80 13.98
C ASN A 793 5.48 -45.80 12.56
N CYS A 794 6.34 -45.62 11.55
CA CYS A 794 6.01 -45.49 10.13
C CYS A 794 5.46 -46.79 9.53
N LYS A 795 4.30 -47.23 10.00
CA LYS A 795 3.60 -48.43 9.56
C LYS A 795 2.93 -48.17 8.22
N ASN A 796 3.66 -48.33 7.12
CA ASN A 796 3.10 -48.46 5.77
C ASN A 796 1.87 -49.40 5.79
N ASP A 797 1.94 -50.50 6.56
CA ASP A 797 0.88 -51.46 6.89
C ASP A 797 -0.47 -50.88 7.37
N GLN A 798 -0.47 -49.67 7.95
CA GLN A 798 -1.66 -48.99 8.49
C GLN A 798 -2.16 -47.84 7.62
N TYR A 799 -1.45 -47.50 6.54
CA TYR A 799 -1.95 -46.58 5.52
C TYR A 799 -2.84 -47.36 4.53
N PRO A 800 -4.07 -46.88 4.25
CA PRO A 800 -4.90 -47.42 3.18
C PRO A 800 -4.15 -47.57 1.85
N ALA A 801 -4.48 -48.62 1.09
CA ALA A 801 -3.78 -48.97 -0.15
C ALA A 801 -3.97 -47.96 -1.30
N ASP A 802 -4.90 -47.00 -1.15
CA ASP A 802 -5.11 -45.85 -2.02
C ASP A 802 -4.24 -44.64 -1.62
N LYS A 803 -3.08 -44.84 -0.98
CA LYS A 803 -2.17 -43.76 -0.58
C LYS A 803 -0.81 -43.86 -1.27
N PRO A 804 -0.08 -42.74 -1.45
CA PRO A 804 1.35 -42.80 -1.65
C PRO A 804 1.96 -43.55 -0.47
N GLN A 805 2.60 -44.68 -0.75
CA GLN A 805 3.41 -45.38 0.23
C GLN A 805 4.81 -44.76 0.23
N PHE A 806 5.45 -44.72 1.39
CA PHE A 806 6.88 -44.49 1.43
C PHE A 806 7.55 -45.75 0.89
N ASP A 807 8.10 -45.70 -0.32
CA ASP A 807 9.02 -46.74 -0.81
C ASP A 807 10.11 -46.96 0.24
N ASP A 808 10.26 -48.19 0.73
CA ASP A 808 11.25 -48.54 1.77
C ASP A 808 12.71 -48.31 1.31
N SER A 809 12.92 -47.96 0.02
CA SER A 809 14.21 -47.54 -0.56
C SER A 809 14.48 -46.03 -0.53
N ASN A 810 13.48 -45.19 -0.22
CA ASN A 810 13.53 -43.74 -0.48
C ASN A 810 13.71 -42.86 0.78
N LEU A 811 14.28 -43.43 1.85
CA LEU A 811 14.84 -42.66 2.96
C LEU A 811 16.21 -42.06 2.57
N LEU A 812 16.18 -40.82 2.07
CA LEU A 812 17.25 -39.81 2.11
C LEU A 812 18.68 -40.26 1.72
N TYR A 813 19.12 -39.93 0.50
CA TYR A 813 20.45 -40.30 -0.03
C TYR A 813 21.39 -39.11 -0.31
N THR A 814 22.66 -39.48 -0.50
CA THR A 814 23.83 -38.78 -1.08
C THR A 814 24.75 -38.06 -0.09
N ASN A 815 26.08 -38.25 -0.10
CA ASN A 815 26.97 -39.24 -0.78
C ASN A 815 28.19 -39.44 0.15
N GLU A 816 29.05 -40.47 0.08
CA GLU A 816 29.30 -41.59 -0.86
C GLU A 816 29.90 -42.77 -0.02
N LEU A 817 30.20 -44.00 -0.45
CA LEU A 817 30.49 -44.58 -1.77
C LEU A 817 29.97 -46.05 -1.85
N GLU A 818 30.47 -46.83 -2.81
CA GLU A 818 30.40 -48.31 -2.97
C GLU A 818 29.55 -49.14 -1.98
N GLY A 819 28.32 -49.51 -2.38
CA GLY A 819 27.53 -50.54 -1.68
C GLY A 819 26.06 -50.60 -2.11
N GLY A 820 25.41 -49.44 -2.22
CA GLY A 820 24.10 -49.30 -2.86
C GLY A 820 22.86 -49.65 -2.03
N VAL A 821 23.01 -49.98 -0.73
CA VAL A 821 21.89 -50.08 0.22
C VAL A 821 22.28 -49.45 1.55
N VAL A 822 21.59 -48.40 1.96
CA VAL A 822 21.70 -47.79 3.28
C VAL A 822 20.29 -47.56 3.84
N VAL A 823 20.10 -47.81 5.14
CA VAL A 823 18.86 -47.56 5.88
C VAL A 823 19.10 -46.38 6.81
N GLY A 824 18.13 -45.47 6.93
CA GLY A 824 18.16 -44.40 7.92
C GLY A 824 18.07 -44.94 9.35
N ILE A 825 19.22 -45.16 10.00
CA ILE A 825 19.26 -45.59 11.40
C ILE A 825 18.95 -44.39 12.29
N LYS A 826 17.84 -44.44 13.03
CA LYS A 826 17.61 -43.56 14.18
C LYS A 826 18.81 -43.67 15.11
N LYS A 827 19.57 -42.57 15.26
CA LYS A 827 20.75 -42.49 16.15
C LYS A 827 20.40 -43.15 17.49
N GLU A 828 21.15 -44.18 17.88
CA GLU A 828 20.85 -44.90 19.13
C GLU A 828 20.87 -43.90 20.29
N ALA A 829 19.82 -43.93 21.11
CA ALA A 829 19.66 -42.98 22.19
C ALA A 829 20.84 -43.11 23.17
N ALA A 830 21.39 -41.99 23.62
CA ALA A 830 22.45 -42.00 24.62
C ALA A 830 21.97 -42.70 25.91
N GLU A 831 22.89 -43.30 26.68
CA GLU A 831 22.55 -44.06 27.89
C GLU A 831 21.86 -43.19 28.98
N ASP A 832 21.91 -41.85 28.84
CA ASP A 832 21.30 -40.84 29.71
C ASP A 832 20.13 -40.05 29.05
N ALA A 833 19.70 -40.42 27.84
CA ALA A 833 18.63 -39.77 27.09
C ALA A 833 17.27 -39.80 27.84
N ARG A 834 16.46 -38.75 27.67
CA ARG A 834 15.25 -38.53 28.48
C ARG A 834 13.96 -38.69 27.68
N SER A 835 12.99 -39.41 28.26
CA SER A 835 11.59 -39.42 27.81
C SER A 835 10.87 -38.14 28.28
N VAL A 836 10.07 -37.53 27.41
CA VAL A 836 9.43 -36.23 27.68
C VAL A 836 8.00 -36.20 27.11
N LEU A 837 7.06 -35.77 27.96
CA LEU A 837 5.65 -35.62 27.61
C LEU A 837 5.43 -34.45 26.62
N PRO A 838 4.54 -34.59 25.62
CA PRO A 838 4.28 -33.54 24.63
C PRO A 838 3.93 -32.17 25.24
N GLY A 839 4.64 -31.12 24.80
CA GLY A 839 4.46 -29.76 25.30
C GLY A 839 5.18 -29.45 26.62
N THR A 840 6.03 -30.34 27.12
CA THR A 840 6.92 -30.03 28.24
C THR A 840 8.12 -29.22 27.76
N ILE A 841 8.29 -28.00 28.26
CA ILE A 841 9.49 -27.20 27.97
C ILE A 841 10.70 -27.90 28.59
N VAL A 842 11.57 -28.45 27.74
CA VAL A 842 12.87 -28.97 28.15
C VAL A 842 13.78 -27.79 28.54
N LYS A 843 14.44 -27.91 29.70
CA LYS A 843 15.35 -26.93 30.30
C LYS A 843 16.76 -27.48 30.38
#